data_AF-A0A6G0X347-F1
#
_entry.id   AF-A0A6G0X347-F1
#
_cell.length_a   1.000
_cell.length_b   1.000
_cell.length_c   1.000
_cell.angle_alpha   90.00
_cell.angle_beta   90.00
_cell.angle_gamma   90.00
#
_symmetry.space_group_name_H-M   'P 1'
#
loop_
_entity.id
_entity.type
_entity.pdbx_description
1 polymer ?
#
loop_
_entity_poly.entity_id
_entity_poly.type
_entity_poly.pdbx_seq_one_letter_code
_entity_poly.pdbx_strand_id
1 'polypeptide(L)'
;MRFKRLAVLAVAAGSVLATNLSSTTLCSPSTSKCVLLNSDSLSFVNQSQLSLDDSSAQTGVVGQAISYSKAATASLVAQVDSVRGYTQDWFHVSLKMMAIWACTSTLSAQDKQRCAPLGDPLAVMNGSQCLAVAGVGNCSSLGLCERQPNCYWPPPVDDRQPYFTGDMAAAATTWTNSGYVGTFVPYMIPGLFLALVTFVSTITFVILRCGFDGCYGSAPFKYGYSKCNKVAPAIIFVASSLVVVVVTAIAFTQNQTMSEGIVGAFQAMDITFANLNVMTQNVDGPLASIKQNLNTSVESIRQDLGTTTWVSSNFTMLSQVTTQWTASLQALGPFPSGCTLSSSSVCISCPSALCRTLPQSLNQWLAQLVTIRQSVDSSISTMRSSVASAEASISNSLQSASLLVDYVQLKAASSQTSLHSAWTTFKKIAKYRIEVILAIFILGLAVAFFGLIALCAGYRSNSSRWIKVMHVSWGLGAWVAFVGFIISSAMLVIAILGNDGCHYVLEIQKNVELIWPGQLAKVLDSCYAGQNPLNALDLSNDLSFSCSLPASLSNASQGTTALSSFQSFVAQMNGFSTASFGLSDSSTASLIAQAARSTPGLNATNIRTPWTIYGQSSAGSSCTNATTAPTCFMNGKCTTSACYADYVKAYSTVLATDQIVVKLRELKSDLAAASPIVHSSSWPSSLTSIQDVATQYTTALNSLSKGPIQRLQNGPMGSLLLDIDRVKCSMDCSWLVGATDLLYTSICTNLVGSTLSISLCVFLLCFFLLPMIVTAILLEKRLRGVPKAKLPF
;
A
#
# COMPACT_ATOMS: atom_id res chain seq x y z
N MET A 1 4.00 -47.24 8.85
CA MET A 1 3.22 -46.23 9.61
C MET A 1 4.09 -45.02 9.91
N ARG A 2 4.17 -44.04 9.00
CA ARG A 2 4.66 -42.65 9.21
C ARG A 2 4.45 -41.88 7.88
N PHE A 3 3.23 -42.00 7.38
CA PHE A 3 2.69 -41.37 6.17
C PHE A 3 1.25 -41.00 6.56
N LYS A 4 1.03 -39.83 7.19
CA LYS A 4 -0.31 -39.23 7.41
C LYS A 4 -0.37 -37.89 8.16
N ARG A 5 0.74 -37.21 8.48
CA ARG A 5 0.67 -35.90 9.17
C ARG A 5 1.78 -34.96 8.70
N LEU A 6 1.57 -34.24 7.59
CA LEU A 6 2.34 -33.02 7.25
C LEU A 6 1.84 -32.15 6.08
N ALA A 7 0.59 -32.27 5.60
CA ALA A 7 0.09 -31.41 4.51
C ALA A 7 -1.34 -30.90 4.74
N VAL A 8 -1.69 -30.60 6.00
CA VAL A 8 -2.93 -29.89 6.41
C VAL A 8 -2.56 -28.56 7.10
N LEU A 9 -1.42 -27.96 6.73
CA LEU A 9 -0.86 -26.80 7.44
C LEU A 9 -0.39 -25.66 6.50
N ALA A 10 -1.01 -25.52 5.33
CA ALA A 10 -0.72 -24.47 4.35
C ALA A 10 -1.90 -23.53 4.04
N VAL A 11 -2.95 -23.51 4.89
CA VAL A 11 -4.16 -22.67 4.68
C VAL A 11 -4.47 -21.73 5.86
N ALA A 12 -3.59 -21.60 6.85
CA ALA A 12 -3.86 -20.71 7.99
C ALA A 12 -2.58 -20.17 8.63
N ALA A 13 -1.95 -19.18 7.97
CA ALA A 13 -0.94 -18.31 8.59
C ALA A 13 -0.77 -17.05 7.73
N GLY A 14 -1.78 -16.18 7.77
CA GLY A 14 -1.78 -14.89 7.08
C GLY A 14 -2.80 -13.96 7.73
N SER A 15 -2.91 -13.99 9.05
CA SER A 15 -3.77 -13.09 9.82
C SER A 15 -3.18 -13.00 11.22
N VAL A 16 -3.20 -11.78 11.78
CA VAL A 16 -2.76 -11.40 13.13
C VAL A 16 -1.27 -11.03 13.24
N LEU A 17 -0.99 -9.75 12.98
CA LEU A 17 -0.03 -9.00 13.80
C LEU A 17 -0.48 -7.55 13.96
N ALA A 18 -0.86 -7.25 15.20
CA ALA A 18 -0.78 -5.98 15.92
C ALA A 18 -1.45 -4.73 15.33
N THR A 19 -2.64 -4.45 15.87
CA THR A 19 -3.11 -3.11 16.18
C THR A 19 -2.07 -2.37 17.03
N ASN A 20 -1.25 -1.54 16.39
CA ASN A 20 -0.76 -0.31 16.99
C ASN A 20 -1.32 0.82 16.11
N LEU A 21 -2.21 1.65 16.67
CA LEU A 21 -2.60 2.92 16.07
C LEU A 21 -1.37 3.83 16.01
N SER A 22 -0.52 3.57 15.04
CA SER A 22 0.47 4.49 14.54
C SER A 22 -0.26 5.42 13.58
N SER A 23 0.14 6.68 13.51
CA SER A 23 -0.37 7.74 12.64
C SER A 23 -0.39 7.42 11.13
N THR A 24 -0.02 6.21 10.72
CA THR A 24 0.10 5.73 9.34
C THR A 24 -1.25 5.37 8.68
N THR A 25 -2.33 5.11 9.42
CA THR A 25 -3.62 4.73 8.83
C THR A 25 -4.46 5.90 8.29
N LEU A 26 -4.12 7.15 8.57
CA LEU A 26 -4.90 8.31 8.11
C LEU A 26 -4.68 8.67 6.63
N CYS A 27 -3.61 8.20 6.01
CA CYS A 27 -3.27 8.53 4.61
C CYS A 27 -3.48 7.38 3.62
N SER A 28 -3.89 6.18 4.06
CA SER A 28 -4.11 5.06 3.15
C SER A 28 -5.44 5.21 2.41
N PRO A 29 -5.46 5.12 1.07
CA PRO A 29 -6.71 5.11 0.32
C PRO A 29 -7.58 3.90 0.72
N SER A 30 -8.89 4.10 0.89
CA SER A 30 -9.80 2.96 0.96
C SER A 30 -10.01 2.42 -0.46
N THR A 31 -9.93 1.10 -0.63
CA THR A 31 -10.07 0.45 -1.94
C THR A 31 -11.39 0.78 -2.63
N SER A 32 -12.50 0.87 -1.88
CA SER A 32 -13.81 1.26 -2.43
C SER A 32 -13.85 2.70 -2.94
N LYS A 33 -13.19 3.65 -2.26
CA LYS A 33 -13.10 5.04 -2.71
C LYS A 33 -12.23 5.16 -3.94
N CYS A 34 -11.15 4.39 -4.03
CA CYS A 34 -10.31 4.37 -5.23
C CYS A 34 -11.01 3.77 -6.44
N VAL A 35 -11.82 2.71 -6.27
CA VAL A 35 -12.63 2.16 -7.37
C VAL A 35 -13.58 3.23 -7.93
N LEU A 36 -14.22 4.02 -7.08
CA LEU A 36 -15.10 5.12 -7.49
C LEU A 36 -14.34 6.27 -8.16
N LEU A 37 -13.15 6.62 -7.68
CA LEU A 37 -12.34 7.71 -8.26
C LEU A 37 -11.68 7.31 -9.58
N ASN A 38 -11.38 6.02 -9.74
CA ASN A 38 -10.74 5.46 -10.93
C ASN A 38 -11.74 4.95 -11.97
N SER A 39 -13.06 4.93 -11.70
CA SER A 39 -14.04 4.47 -12.70
C SER A 39 -14.06 5.31 -13.98
N ASP A 40 -13.64 6.57 -13.88
CA ASP A 40 -13.48 7.50 -15.01
C ASP A 40 -12.07 7.46 -15.63
N SER A 41 -11.14 6.72 -15.02
CA SER A 41 -9.77 6.52 -15.49
C SER A 41 -9.62 5.17 -16.21
N LEU A 42 -8.54 4.98 -16.96
CA LEU A 42 -8.29 3.70 -17.61
C LEU A 42 -8.12 2.61 -16.54
N SER A 43 -9.08 1.70 -16.45
CA SER A 43 -8.95 0.52 -15.59
C SER A 43 -7.76 -0.32 -16.05
N PHE A 44 -6.99 -0.85 -15.10
CA PHE A 44 -5.89 -1.77 -15.39
C PHE A 44 -6.41 -2.97 -16.21
N VAL A 45 -5.72 -3.28 -17.32
CA VAL A 45 -6.18 -4.29 -18.27
C VAL A 45 -5.69 -5.66 -17.81
N ASN A 46 -6.63 -6.56 -17.50
CA ASN A 46 -6.34 -7.93 -17.04
C ASN A 46 -6.25 -8.98 -18.17
N GLN A 47 -6.28 -8.58 -19.45
CA GLN A 47 -6.18 -9.51 -20.58
C GLN A 47 -5.03 -9.09 -21.51
N SER A 48 -3.98 -9.92 -21.55
CA SER A 48 -2.86 -9.74 -22.48
C SER A 48 -3.34 -9.94 -23.93
N GLN A 49 -2.82 -9.14 -24.85
CA GLN A 49 -3.02 -9.33 -26.29
C GLN A 49 -2.17 -10.48 -26.86
N LEU A 50 -1.22 -11.00 -26.08
CA LEU A 50 -0.33 -12.09 -26.46
C LEU A 50 -1.00 -13.43 -26.14
N SER A 51 -1.99 -13.88 -26.92
CA SER A 51 -2.46 -15.28 -26.84
C SER A 51 -1.75 -16.20 -27.85
N LEU A 52 -1.63 -17.47 -27.47
CA LEU A 52 -1.57 -18.56 -28.45
C LEU A 52 -3.01 -18.98 -28.74
N ASP A 53 -3.33 -19.21 -30.01
CA ASP A 53 -4.55 -19.92 -30.36
C ASP A 53 -4.57 -21.29 -29.66
N ASP A 54 -5.73 -21.58 -29.08
CA ASP A 54 -6.02 -22.67 -28.17
C ASP A 54 -5.42 -24.02 -28.60
N SER A 55 -4.53 -24.57 -27.77
CA SER A 55 -4.37 -26.03 -27.70
C SER A 55 -5.28 -26.55 -26.59
N SER A 56 -6.55 -26.73 -26.97
CA SER A 56 -7.62 -27.50 -26.32
C SER A 56 -7.33 -28.02 -24.91
N ALA A 57 -8.13 -27.57 -23.94
CA ALA A 57 -8.25 -28.16 -22.61
C ALA A 57 -8.49 -29.67 -22.70
N GLN A 58 -7.43 -30.47 -22.49
CA GLN A 58 -7.54 -31.92 -22.44
C GLN A 58 -8.02 -32.36 -21.05
N THR A 59 -9.31 -32.67 -20.94
CA THR A 59 -9.89 -33.37 -19.79
C THR A 59 -9.71 -34.88 -19.98
N GLY A 60 -9.01 -35.55 -19.05
CA GLY A 60 -8.76 -37.01 -19.10
C GLY A 60 -7.46 -37.44 -18.41
N VAL A 61 -7.04 -38.69 -18.65
CA VAL A 61 -5.79 -39.32 -18.13
C VAL A 61 -4.55 -38.45 -18.41
N VAL A 62 -4.56 -37.68 -19.50
CA VAL A 62 -3.49 -36.73 -19.84
C VAL A 62 -3.38 -35.59 -18.83
N GLY A 63 -4.51 -35.07 -18.32
CA GLY A 63 -4.50 -34.04 -17.27
C GLY A 63 -3.92 -34.53 -15.94
N GLN A 64 -4.16 -35.80 -15.57
CA GLN A 64 -3.51 -36.43 -14.42
C GLN A 64 -2.01 -36.68 -14.66
N ALA A 65 -1.63 -37.11 -15.86
CA ALA A 65 -0.21 -37.28 -16.20
C ALA A 65 0.55 -35.94 -16.14
N ILE A 66 -0.07 -34.84 -16.58
CA ILE A 66 0.45 -33.47 -16.47
C ILE A 66 0.59 -33.05 -14.99
N SER A 67 -0.38 -33.36 -14.12
CA SER A 67 -0.29 -32.96 -12.71
C SER A 67 0.80 -33.72 -11.94
N TYR A 68 0.95 -35.04 -12.18
CA TYR A 68 2.08 -35.82 -11.63
C TYR A 68 3.43 -35.33 -12.18
N SER A 69 3.47 -35.02 -13.47
CA SER A 69 4.64 -34.42 -14.14
C SER A 69 5.03 -33.08 -13.50
N LYS A 70 4.08 -32.18 -13.24
CA LYS A 70 4.29 -30.91 -12.52
C LYS A 70 4.80 -31.11 -11.09
N ALA A 71 4.30 -32.11 -10.36
CA ALA A 71 4.78 -32.42 -9.01
C ALA A 71 6.22 -32.98 -9.00
N ALA A 72 6.57 -33.86 -9.94
CA ALA A 72 7.93 -34.37 -10.10
C ALA A 72 8.91 -33.26 -10.50
N THR A 73 8.45 -32.36 -11.37
CA THR A 73 9.14 -31.15 -11.78
C THR A 73 9.46 -30.23 -10.59
N ALA A 74 8.53 -29.98 -9.67
CA ALA A 74 8.80 -29.17 -8.49
C ALA A 74 9.90 -29.77 -7.58
N SER A 75 9.94 -31.11 -7.48
CA SER A 75 11.01 -31.80 -6.75
C SER A 75 12.37 -31.67 -7.44
N LEU A 76 12.41 -31.65 -8.78
CA LEU A 76 13.64 -31.45 -9.56
C LEU A 76 14.20 -30.03 -9.37
N VAL A 77 13.33 -29.01 -9.34
CA VAL A 77 13.72 -27.61 -9.07
C VAL A 77 14.33 -27.48 -7.67
N ALA A 78 13.71 -28.07 -6.64
CA ALA A 78 14.26 -28.06 -5.29
C ALA A 78 15.65 -28.74 -5.19
N GLN A 79 15.89 -29.78 -6.00
CA GLN A 79 17.22 -30.39 -6.08
C GLN A 79 18.23 -29.50 -6.81
N VAL A 80 17.81 -28.76 -7.85
CA VAL A 80 18.68 -27.78 -8.51
C VAL A 80 19.18 -26.75 -7.52
N ASP A 81 18.31 -26.19 -6.66
CA ASP A 81 18.73 -25.24 -5.63
C ASP A 81 19.76 -25.83 -4.68
N SER A 82 19.57 -27.08 -4.25
CA SER A 82 20.54 -27.78 -3.41
C SER A 82 21.88 -28.02 -4.09
N VAL A 83 21.89 -28.33 -5.39
CA VAL A 83 23.12 -28.57 -6.18
C VAL A 83 23.80 -27.26 -6.55
N ARG A 84 23.02 -26.19 -6.75
CA ARG A 84 23.51 -24.84 -7.04
C ARG A 84 24.18 -24.24 -5.80
N GLY A 85 23.59 -24.44 -4.63
CA GLY A 85 24.20 -24.15 -3.33
C GLY A 85 24.49 -22.67 -3.06
N TYR A 86 23.99 -21.76 -3.89
CA TYR A 86 24.17 -20.32 -3.71
C TYR A 86 23.18 -19.75 -2.71
N THR A 87 23.64 -18.79 -1.93
CA THR A 87 22.83 -18.08 -0.95
C THR A 87 21.99 -17.00 -1.62
N GLN A 88 20.98 -16.50 -0.92
CA GLN A 88 20.19 -15.36 -1.37
C GLN A 88 21.07 -14.12 -1.63
N ASP A 89 22.08 -13.87 -0.78
CA ASP A 89 23.04 -12.77 -0.96
C ASP A 89 23.82 -12.88 -2.28
N TRP A 90 24.12 -14.11 -2.73
CA TRP A 90 24.76 -14.32 -4.02
C TRP A 90 23.84 -13.87 -5.16
N PHE A 91 22.55 -14.26 -5.12
CA PHE A 91 21.57 -13.83 -6.13
C PHE A 91 21.34 -12.32 -6.12
N HIS A 92 21.35 -11.70 -4.94
CA HIS A 92 21.27 -10.25 -4.77
C HIS A 92 22.44 -9.53 -5.48
N VAL A 93 23.68 -9.93 -5.18
CA VAL A 93 24.88 -9.35 -5.80
C VAL A 93 24.93 -9.64 -7.30
N SER A 94 24.56 -10.85 -7.69
CA SER A 94 24.46 -11.30 -9.09
C SER A 94 23.51 -10.43 -9.89
N LEU A 95 22.29 -10.21 -9.38
CA LEU A 95 21.29 -9.36 -10.02
C LEU A 95 21.76 -7.92 -10.16
N LYS A 96 22.37 -7.36 -9.11
CA LYS A 96 22.94 -6.01 -9.15
C LYS A 96 24.01 -5.86 -10.22
N MET A 97 24.93 -6.83 -10.33
CA MET A 97 25.97 -6.82 -11.36
C MET A 97 25.38 -6.95 -12.77
N MET A 98 24.36 -7.80 -12.97
CA MET A 98 23.66 -7.89 -14.26
C MET A 98 22.94 -6.59 -14.62
N ALA A 99 22.29 -5.92 -13.66
CA ALA A 99 21.59 -4.66 -13.88
C ALA A 99 22.56 -3.54 -14.27
N ILE A 100 23.70 -3.41 -13.57
CA ILE A 100 24.76 -2.47 -13.93
C ILE A 100 25.29 -2.77 -15.34
N TRP A 101 25.60 -4.04 -15.63
CA TRP A 101 26.08 -4.44 -16.96
C TRP A 101 25.05 -4.13 -18.05
N ALA A 102 23.78 -4.48 -17.86
CA ALA A 102 22.69 -4.23 -18.81
C ALA A 102 22.51 -2.72 -19.05
N CYS A 103 22.60 -1.89 -18.01
CA CYS A 103 22.60 -0.45 -18.17
C CYS A 103 23.81 0.03 -19.01
N THR A 104 25.01 -0.42 -18.67
CA THR A 104 26.22 0.05 -19.33
C THR A 104 26.37 -0.41 -20.78
N SER A 105 25.81 -1.57 -21.13
CA SER A 105 25.86 -2.16 -22.47
C SER A 105 24.80 -1.59 -23.41
N THR A 106 23.69 -1.08 -22.87
CA THR A 106 22.61 -0.44 -23.64
C THR A 106 22.83 1.06 -23.87
N LEU A 107 23.59 1.72 -22.99
CA LEU A 107 23.89 3.15 -23.10
C LEU A 107 25.12 3.43 -23.98
N SER A 108 25.01 4.41 -24.87
CA SER A 108 26.14 4.93 -25.63
C SER A 108 27.12 5.71 -24.73
N ALA A 109 28.31 6.03 -25.24
CA ALA A 109 29.26 6.88 -24.53
C ALA A 109 28.70 8.29 -24.25
N GLN A 110 27.84 8.81 -25.14
CA GLN A 110 27.17 10.10 -24.97
C GLN A 110 26.08 10.04 -23.89
N ASP A 111 25.35 8.92 -23.78
CA ASP A 111 24.31 8.74 -22.75
C ASP A 111 24.87 8.66 -21.33
N LYS A 112 26.17 8.34 -21.20
CA LYS A 112 26.90 8.33 -19.94
C LYS A 112 27.43 9.72 -19.57
N GLN A 113 27.33 10.72 -20.43
CA GLN A 113 27.68 12.11 -20.11
C GLN A 113 26.52 12.82 -19.42
N ARG A 114 26.84 13.63 -18.40
CA ARG A 114 25.83 14.41 -17.63
C ARG A 114 25.13 15.46 -18.50
N CYS A 115 25.87 16.07 -19.42
CA CYS A 115 25.41 17.20 -20.22
C CYS A 115 25.07 16.80 -21.66
N ALA A 116 24.04 17.44 -22.21
CA ALA A 116 23.57 17.26 -23.58
C ALA A 116 23.54 18.61 -24.31
N PRO A 117 23.81 18.67 -25.62
CA PRO A 117 23.68 19.89 -26.40
C PRO A 117 22.24 20.42 -26.43
N LEU A 118 22.08 21.74 -26.65
CA LEU A 118 20.77 22.34 -26.90
C LEU A 118 20.15 21.72 -28.17
N GLY A 119 18.95 21.16 -28.06
CA GLY A 119 18.25 20.48 -29.17
C GLY A 119 18.47 18.97 -29.25
N ASP A 120 19.29 18.39 -28.38
CA ASP A 120 19.33 16.92 -28.18
C ASP A 120 17.98 16.45 -27.61
N PRO A 121 17.34 15.39 -28.16
CA PRO A 121 16.08 14.87 -27.64
C PRO A 121 16.15 14.41 -26.17
N LEU A 122 17.37 14.15 -25.66
CA LEU A 122 17.64 13.77 -24.29
C LEU A 122 18.03 14.97 -23.42
N ALA A 123 17.98 16.20 -23.92
CA ALA A 123 18.13 17.40 -23.12
C ALA A 123 16.86 17.70 -22.32
N VAL A 124 17.02 18.09 -21.05
CA VAL A 124 15.90 18.56 -20.22
C VAL A 124 15.69 20.05 -20.45
N MET A 125 14.49 20.38 -20.92
CA MET A 125 14.09 21.74 -21.28
C MET A 125 13.07 22.27 -20.26
N ASN A 126 13.19 23.54 -19.92
CA ASN A 126 12.17 24.34 -19.24
C ASN A 126 11.64 25.37 -20.25
N GLY A 127 10.56 25.03 -20.95
CA GLY A 127 10.09 25.80 -22.10
C GLY A 127 11.09 25.71 -23.26
N SER A 128 11.62 26.86 -23.69
CA SER A 128 12.61 26.95 -24.78
C SER A 128 14.07 26.99 -24.30
N GLN A 129 14.32 26.91 -22.98
CA GLN A 129 15.66 27.00 -22.38
C GLN A 129 16.03 25.69 -21.68
N CYS A 130 17.32 25.40 -21.54
CA CYS A 130 17.79 24.27 -20.74
C CYS A 130 17.38 24.42 -19.26
N LEU A 131 17.05 23.33 -18.59
CA LEU A 131 16.90 23.32 -17.13
C LEU A 131 18.26 23.64 -16.48
N ALA A 132 18.30 24.68 -15.65
CA ALA A 132 19.49 25.04 -14.87
C ALA A 132 19.40 24.42 -13.47
N VAL A 133 20.41 23.66 -13.09
CA VAL A 133 20.51 23.00 -11.78
C VAL A 133 21.65 23.62 -10.97
N ALA A 134 21.47 23.76 -9.66
CA ALA A 134 22.48 24.27 -8.74
C ALA A 134 23.53 23.17 -8.46
N GLY A 135 24.83 23.51 -8.44
CA GLY A 135 25.90 22.54 -8.13
C GLY A 135 27.19 22.75 -8.94
N VAL A 136 28.26 22.07 -8.51
CA VAL A 136 29.56 22.09 -9.21
C VAL A 136 29.45 21.22 -10.46
N GLY A 137 29.86 21.74 -11.63
CA GLY A 137 29.73 21.03 -12.89
C GLY A 137 28.31 21.01 -13.46
N ASN A 138 27.49 22.02 -13.13
CA ASN A 138 26.21 22.19 -13.79
C ASN A 138 26.38 22.38 -15.30
N CYS A 139 25.48 21.79 -16.09
CA CYS A 139 25.59 21.86 -17.54
C CYS A 139 25.32 23.28 -18.07
N SER A 140 24.55 24.07 -17.35
CA SER A 140 24.20 25.44 -17.71
C SER A 140 25.41 26.39 -17.74
N SER A 141 26.40 26.23 -16.84
CA SER A 141 27.65 27.00 -16.89
C SER A 141 28.52 26.69 -18.10
N LEU A 142 28.32 25.52 -18.72
CA LEU A 142 29.03 25.08 -19.92
C LEU A 142 28.25 25.39 -21.21
N GLY A 143 27.11 26.09 -21.12
CA GLY A 143 26.24 26.34 -22.27
C GLY A 143 25.52 25.08 -22.79
N LEU A 144 25.40 24.05 -21.97
CA LEU A 144 24.76 22.77 -22.29
C LEU A 144 23.51 22.55 -21.40
N CYS A 145 22.65 21.62 -21.81
CA CYS A 145 21.50 21.20 -21.01
C CYS A 145 21.84 20.01 -20.11
N GLU A 146 21.14 19.87 -18.99
CA GLU A 146 21.15 18.62 -18.22
C GLU A 146 20.49 17.50 -19.04
N ARG A 147 21.06 16.30 -19.02
CA ARG A 147 20.49 15.12 -19.70
C ARG A 147 19.30 14.55 -18.91
N GLN A 148 18.32 13.99 -19.62
CA GLN A 148 17.20 13.26 -19.04
C GLN A 148 17.68 12.11 -18.15
N PRO A 149 16.93 11.76 -17.08
CA PRO A 149 17.28 10.64 -16.23
C PRO A 149 17.36 9.34 -17.03
N ASN A 150 18.28 8.46 -16.65
CA ASN A 150 18.40 7.12 -17.22
C ASN A 150 18.89 6.12 -16.15
N CYS A 151 19.21 4.89 -16.53
CA CYS A 151 19.67 3.86 -15.58
C CYS A 151 21.05 4.17 -14.97
N TYR A 152 21.75 5.20 -15.46
CA TYR A 152 23.06 5.67 -15.00
C TYR A 152 22.94 7.02 -14.25
N TRP A 153 22.15 7.96 -14.75
CA TRP A 153 21.97 9.31 -14.20
C TRP A 153 20.62 9.48 -13.48
N PRO A 154 20.59 9.96 -12.23
CA PRO A 154 19.35 10.29 -11.52
C PRO A 154 18.70 11.57 -12.10
N PRO A 155 17.45 11.89 -11.72
CA PRO A 155 16.76 13.12 -12.14
C PRO A 155 17.57 14.40 -11.83
N PRO A 156 17.54 15.41 -12.72
CA PRO A 156 18.33 16.64 -12.57
C PRO A 156 17.64 17.66 -11.65
N VAL A 157 17.55 17.33 -10.36
CA VAL A 157 16.96 18.20 -9.33
C VAL A 157 18.00 19.03 -8.61
N ASP A 158 19.12 18.40 -8.23
CA ASP A 158 20.24 18.97 -7.50
C ASP A 158 21.58 18.51 -8.13
N ASP A 159 22.71 18.82 -7.50
CA ASP A 159 24.01 18.27 -7.91
C ASP A 159 24.00 16.74 -7.89
N ARG A 160 24.02 16.13 -9.08
CA ARG A 160 23.81 14.70 -9.24
C ARG A 160 25.09 13.96 -9.61
N GLN A 161 25.26 12.79 -8.99
CA GLN A 161 26.30 11.81 -9.30
C GLN A 161 25.65 10.58 -9.96
N PRO A 162 26.40 9.81 -10.77
CA PRO A 162 25.87 8.60 -11.36
C PRO A 162 25.60 7.54 -10.29
N TYR A 163 24.62 6.66 -10.55
CA TYR A 163 24.23 5.60 -9.60
C TYR A 163 25.35 4.60 -9.29
N PHE A 164 26.34 4.47 -10.18
CA PHE A 164 27.50 3.62 -10.00
C PHE A 164 28.71 4.20 -10.71
N THR A 165 29.91 3.84 -10.22
CA THR A 165 31.18 4.32 -10.76
C THR A 165 31.61 3.53 -12.00
N GLY A 166 32.59 4.06 -12.73
CA GLY A 166 33.23 3.35 -13.85
C GLY A 166 33.86 2.02 -13.44
N ASP A 167 34.46 1.95 -12.25
CA ASP A 167 35.06 0.71 -11.73
C ASP A 167 34.00 -0.36 -11.44
N MET A 168 32.84 0.04 -10.91
CA MET A 168 31.70 -0.86 -10.71
C MET A 168 31.17 -1.37 -12.05
N ALA A 169 31.09 -0.52 -13.08
CA ALA A 169 30.70 -0.92 -14.43
C ALA A 169 31.68 -1.92 -15.06
N ALA A 170 32.98 -1.71 -14.87
CA ALA A 170 34.02 -2.64 -15.34
C ALA A 170 33.93 -4.00 -14.62
N ALA A 171 33.80 -3.98 -13.30
CA ALA A 171 33.64 -5.19 -12.50
C ALA A 171 32.37 -5.98 -12.89
N ALA A 172 31.24 -5.29 -13.09
CA ALA A 172 29.99 -5.89 -13.54
C ALA A 172 30.11 -6.54 -14.93
N THR A 173 30.87 -5.91 -15.83
CA THR A 173 31.15 -6.44 -17.17
C THR A 173 32.01 -7.70 -17.11
N THR A 174 33.10 -7.67 -16.34
CA THR A 174 33.97 -8.85 -16.15
C THR A 174 33.20 -9.99 -15.50
N TRP A 175 32.43 -9.70 -14.45
CA TRP A 175 31.63 -10.69 -13.76
C TRP A 175 30.57 -11.29 -14.69
N THR A 176 29.81 -10.49 -15.45
CA THR A 176 28.76 -11.02 -16.34
C THR A 176 29.35 -11.87 -17.47
N ASN A 177 30.44 -11.42 -18.10
CA ASN A 177 31.04 -12.11 -19.25
C ASN A 177 31.81 -13.39 -18.88
N SER A 178 32.42 -13.45 -17.70
CA SER A 178 33.33 -14.54 -17.34
C SER A 178 32.99 -15.22 -16.01
N GLY A 179 32.71 -14.45 -14.96
CA GLY A 179 32.38 -14.97 -13.64
C GLY A 179 31.07 -15.74 -13.61
N TYR A 180 29.98 -15.11 -14.05
CA TYR A 180 28.65 -15.70 -14.11
C TYR A 180 28.59 -16.88 -15.08
N VAL A 181 29.14 -16.72 -16.29
CA VAL A 181 29.22 -17.81 -17.29
C VAL A 181 30.01 -19.01 -16.75
N GLY A 182 31.09 -18.75 -16.00
CA GLY A 182 31.91 -19.77 -15.35
C GLY A 182 31.13 -20.66 -14.39
N THR A 183 30.06 -20.14 -13.79
CA THR A 183 29.21 -20.92 -12.87
C THR A 183 28.43 -22.04 -13.56
N PHE A 184 28.25 -22.01 -14.89
CA PHE A 184 27.51 -23.05 -15.62
C PHE A 184 28.40 -24.21 -16.10
N VAL A 185 29.72 -24.04 -16.06
CA VAL A 185 30.70 -25.04 -16.55
C VAL A 185 30.50 -26.42 -15.91
N PRO A 186 30.30 -26.56 -14.57
CA PRO A 186 30.12 -27.87 -13.94
C PRO A 186 28.93 -28.68 -14.50
N TYR A 187 27.90 -28.01 -15.00
CA TYR A 187 26.69 -28.63 -15.51
C TYR A 187 26.82 -29.05 -16.98
N MET A 188 27.75 -28.43 -17.73
CA MET A 188 28.02 -28.82 -19.11
C MET A 188 28.95 -30.03 -19.23
N ILE A 189 29.90 -30.16 -18.29
CA ILE A 189 30.97 -31.18 -18.38
C ILE A 189 30.44 -32.60 -18.56
N PRO A 190 29.46 -33.11 -17.77
CA PRO A 190 29.05 -34.51 -17.87
C PRO A 190 28.48 -34.88 -19.25
N GLY A 191 27.61 -34.04 -19.82
CA GLY A 191 27.01 -34.28 -21.13
C GLY A 191 28.02 -34.18 -22.25
N LEU A 192 28.87 -33.14 -22.26
CA LEU A 192 29.92 -32.99 -23.27
C LEU A 192 30.97 -34.12 -23.20
N PHE A 193 31.34 -34.55 -21.99
CA PHE A 193 32.25 -35.67 -21.81
C PHE A 193 31.66 -36.97 -22.38
N LEU A 194 30.40 -37.29 -22.06
CA LEU A 194 29.74 -38.48 -22.60
C LEU A 194 29.53 -38.39 -24.12
N ALA A 195 29.23 -37.22 -24.66
CA ALA A 195 29.17 -37.00 -26.11
C ALA A 195 30.53 -37.31 -26.76
N LEU A 196 31.62 -36.75 -26.22
CA LEU A 196 32.98 -36.98 -26.72
C LEU A 196 33.37 -38.45 -26.63
N VAL A 197 33.13 -39.10 -25.50
CA VAL A 197 33.40 -40.53 -25.31
C VAL A 197 32.61 -41.38 -26.30
N THR A 198 31.33 -41.07 -26.50
CA THR A 198 30.47 -41.79 -27.46
C THR A 198 30.97 -41.61 -28.89
N PHE A 199 31.34 -40.39 -29.26
CA PHE A 199 31.86 -40.06 -30.59
C PHE A 199 33.19 -40.76 -30.87
N VAL A 200 34.18 -40.60 -29.98
CA VAL A 200 35.50 -41.22 -30.12
C VAL A 200 35.38 -42.75 -30.12
N SER A 201 34.62 -43.33 -29.20
CA SER A 201 34.42 -44.79 -29.15
C SER A 201 33.76 -45.33 -30.42
N THR A 202 32.79 -44.60 -30.98
CA THR A 202 32.12 -45.00 -32.22
C THR A 202 33.07 -44.91 -33.41
N ILE A 203 33.86 -43.84 -33.53
CA ILE A 203 34.86 -43.68 -34.60
C ILE A 203 35.92 -44.76 -34.50
N THR A 204 36.50 -44.96 -33.31
CA THR A 204 37.50 -46.01 -33.08
C THR A 204 36.93 -47.39 -33.42
N PHE A 205 35.68 -47.68 -33.04
CA PHE A 205 35.02 -48.93 -33.41
C PHE A 205 34.85 -49.07 -34.93
N VAL A 206 34.43 -48.02 -35.64
CA VAL A 206 34.29 -48.04 -37.10
C VAL A 206 35.64 -48.24 -37.79
N ILE A 207 36.70 -47.52 -37.35
CA ILE A 207 38.05 -47.67 -37.90
C ILE A 207 38.59 -49.09 -37.66
N LEU A 208 38.46 -49.62 -36.45
CA LEU A 208 38.93 -50.97 -36.14
C LEU A 208 38.13 -52.06 -36.87
N ARG A 209 36.84 -51.83 -37.11
CA ARG A 209 35.96 -52.77 -37.82
C ARG A 209 36.12 -52.73 -39.34
N CYS A 210 36.36 -51.56 -39.93
CA CYS A 210 36.41 -51.37 -41.38
C CYS A 210 37.83 -51.25 -41.95
N GLY A 211 38.80 -50.77 -41.17
CA GLY A 211 40.16 -50.45 -41.64
C GLY A 211 41.23 -51.49 -41.30
N PHE A 212 41.04 -52.30 -40.26
CA PHE A 212 42.06 -53.25 -39.78
C PHE A 212 41.62 -54.72 -39.77
N ASP A 213 40.34 -55.03 -40.04
CA ASP A 213 39.71 -56.38 -39.95
C ASP A 213 39.96 -57.19 -38.65
N GLY A 214 40.72 -56.65 -37.69
CA GLY A 214 41.30 -57.37 -36.56
C GLY A 214 40.46 -57.38 -35.29
N CYS A 215 39.57 -56.40 -35.09
CA CYS A 215 38.71 -56.34 -33.91
C CYS A 215 37.27 -56.68 -34.27
N TYR A 216 36.84 -57.91 -33.97
CA TYR A 216 35.45 -58.34 -34.14
C TYR A 216 35.02 -58.29 -35.62
N GLY A 217 35.72 -59.02 -36.51
CA GLY A 217 35.48 -59.13 -37.96
C GLY A 217 34.06 -59.57 -38.39
N SER A 218 33.70 -59.37 -39.65
CA SER A 218 32.29 -59.44 -40.16
C SER A 218 31.60 -60.82 -40.08
N ALA A 219 32.35 -61.90 -39.85
CA ALA A 219 31.83 -63.27 -39.85
C ALA A 219 31.35 -63.76 -38.46
N PRO A 220 30.32 -64.62 -38.39
CA PRO A 220 29.90 -65.27 -37.14
C PRO A 220 30.94 -66.30 -36.65
N PHE A 221 30.94 -66.61 -35.36
CA PHE A 221 31.87 -67.55 -34.74
C PHE A 221 31.69 -68.97 -35.29
N LYS A 222 32.80 -69.62 -35.68
CA LYS A 222 32.80 -70.94 -36.33
C LYS A 222 32.14 -72.05 -35.50
N TYR A 223 32.23 -71.99 -34.17
CA TYR A 223 31.66 -73.02 -33.27
C TYR A 223 30.23 -72.71 -32.79
N GLY A 224 29.57 -71.69 -33.34
CA GLY A 224 28.19 -71.34 -33.02
C GLY A 224 27.98 -70.67 -31.65
N TYR A 225 26.73 -70.30 -31.34
CA TYR A 225 26.35 -69.57 -30.12
C TYR A 225 25.35 -70.35 -29.25
N SER A 226 25.46 -70.23 -27.92
CA SER A 226 24.48 -70.77 -26.98
C SER A 226 23.17 -69.97 -26.99
N LYS A 227 22.08 -70.54 -26.46
CA LYS A 227 20.81 -69.81 -26.29
C LYS A 227 20.97 -68.58 -25.40
N CYS A 228 21.70 -68.71 -24.28
CA CYS A 228 21.99 -67.59 -23.37
C CYS A 228 22.76 -66.45 -24.08
N ASN A 229 23.70 -66.78 -24.97
CA ASN A 229 24.45 -65.79 -25.74
C ASN A 229 23.57 -64.98 -26.71
N LYS A 230 22.42 -65.50 -27.15
CA LYS A 230 21.46 -64.78 -28.00
C LYS A 230 20.37 -64.07 -27.19
N VAL A 231 19.88 -64.70 -26.11
CA VAL A 231 18.74 -64.21 -25.31
C VAL A 231 19.14 -63.06 -24.39
N ALA A 232 20.30 -63.11 -23.72
CA ALA A 232 20.67 -62.06 -22.77
C ALA A 232 20.83 -60.66 -23.43
N PRO A 233 21.53 -60.51 -24.57
CA PRO A 233 21.57 -59.24 -25.30
C PRO A 233 20.20 -58.80 -25.83
N ALA A 234 19.34 -59.76 -26.20
CA ALA A 234 17.99 -59.47 -26.68
C ALA A 234 17.10 -58.88 -25.57
N ILE A 235 17.16 -59.44 -24.35
CA ILE A 235 16.41 -58.93 -23.19
C ILE A 235 16.87 -57.51 -22.85
N ILE A 236 18.18 -57.26 -22.81
CA ILE A 236 18.75 -55.93 -22.55
C ILE A 236 18.28 -54.92 -23.60
N PHE A 237 18.28 -55.32 -24.88
CA PHE A 237 17.80 -54.48 -25.98
C PHE A 237 16.31 -54.12 -25.82
N VAL A 238 15.45 -55.11 -25.52
CA VAL A 238 14.01 -54.90 -25.32
C VAL A 238 13.72 -54.04 -24.08
N ALA A 239 14.38 -54.30 -22.96
CA ALA A 239 14.22 -53.51 -21.74
C ALA A 239 14.63 -52.05 -21.95
N SER A 240 15.77 -51.82 -22.62
CA SER A 240 16.23 -50.46 -22.95
C SER A 240 15.27 -49.77 -23.92
N SER A 241 14.72 -50.50 -24.90
CA SER A 241 13.70 -49.97 -25.83
C SER A 241 12.42 -49.53 -25.11
N LEU A 242 11.99 -50.27 -24.09
CA LEU A 242 10.82 -49.90 -23.29
C LEU A 242 11.06 -48.59 -22.52
N VAL A 243 12.27 -48.42 -21.96
CA VAL A 243 12.65 -47.15 -21.32
C VAL A 243 12.62 -46.00 -22.33
N VAL A 244 13.15 -46.19 -23.54
CA VAL A 244 13.11 -45.18 -24.62
C VAL A 244 11.68 -44.74 -24.93
N VAL A 245 10.71 -45.67 -24.97
CA VAL A 245 9.29 -45.35 -25.18
C VAL A 245 8.72 -44.51 -24.02
N VAL A 246 9.01 -44.90 -22.77
CA VAL A 246 8.52 -44.18 -21.58
C VAL A 246 9.07 -42.76 -21.52
N VAL A 247 10.39 -42.57 -21.70
CA VAL A 247 10.98 -41.22 -21.66
C VAL A 247 10.51 -40.34 -22.80
N THR A 248 10.20 -40.93 -23.96
CA THR A 248 9.62 -40.20 -25.10
C THR A 248 8.21 -39.70 -24.78
N ALA A 249 7.37 -40.51 -24.14
CA ALA A 249 6.03 -40.10 -23.73
C ALA A 249 6.07 -38.95 -22.70
N ILE A 250 6.97 -39.02 -21.72
CA ILE A 250 7.16 -37.96 -20.72
C ILE A 250 7.67 -36.66 -21.39
N ALA A 251 8.64 -36.77 -22.30
CA ALA A 251 9.17 -35.61 -23.01
C ALA A 251 8.09 -34.91 -23.85
N PHE A 252 7.18 -35.67 -24.47
CA PHE A 252 6.06 -35.12 -25.24
C PHE A 252 5.13 -34.29 -24.36
N THR A 253 4.73 -34.78 -23.17
CA THR A 253 3.86 -34.02 -22.26
C THR A 253 4.55 -32.78 -21.70
N GLN A 254 5.84 -32.89 -21.35
CA GLN A 254 6.61 -31.76 -20.80
C GLN A 254 6.84 -30.65 -21.84
N ASN A 255 6.93 -31.00 -23.13
CA ASN A 255 7.09 -30.00 -24.20
C ASN A 255 5.87 -29.05 -24.28
N GLN A 256 4.66 -29.54 -24.01
CA GLN A 256 3.47 -28.69 -23.95
C GLN A 256 3.52 -27.72 -22.76
N THR A 257 3.83 -28.22 -21.56
CA THR A 257 3.98 -27.39 -20.35
C THR A 257 5.10 -26.35 -20.49
N MET A 258 6.18 -26.69 -21.18
CA MET A 258 7.25 -25.75 -21.51
C MET A 258 6.76 -24.60 -22.41
N SER A 259 5.92 -24.90 -23.41
CA SER A 259 5.32 -23.89 -24.27
C SER A 259 4.40 -22.95 -23.48
N GLU A 260 3.54 -23.51 -22.63
CA GLU A 260 2.67 -22.75 -21.71
C GLU A 260 3.50 -21.83 -20.79
N GLY A 261 4.62 -22.33 -20.25
CA GLY A 261 5.51 -21.55 -19.40
C GLY A 261 6.15 -20.35 -20.10
N ILE A 262 6.56 -20.50 -21.36
CA ILE A 262 7.12 -19.38 -22.14
C ILE A 262 6.03 -18.34 -22.40
N VAL A 263 4.85 -18.78 -22.82
CA VAL A 263 3.71 -17.88 -23.10
C VAL A 263 3.32 -17.10 -21.86
N GLY A 264 3.14 -17.79 -20.74
CA GLY A 264 2.79 -17.17 -19.47
C GLY A 264 3.84 -16.16 -19.01
N ALA A 265 5.14 -16.42 -19.24
CA ALA A 265 6.19 -15.47 -18.92
C ALA A 265 6.13 -14.20 -19.79
N PHE A 266 5.94 -14.34 -21.10
CA PHE A 266 5.75 -13.19 -22.01
C PHE A 266 4.47 -12.41 -21.68
N GLN A 267 3.36 -13.10 -21.39
CA GLN A 267 2.10 -12.48 -21.00
C GLN A 267 2.22 -11.70 -19.67
N ALA A 268 2.89 -12.27 -18.66
CA ALA A 268 3.10 -11.61 -17.38
C ALA A 268 3.92 -10.32 -17.53
N MET A 269 4.98 -10.35 -18.35
CA MET A 269 5.76 -9.16 -18.66
C MET A 269 4.95 -8.12 -19.42
N ASP A 270 4.12 -8.53 -20.38
CA ASP A 270 3.26 -7.63 -21.17
C ASP A 270 2.20 -6.95 -20.31
N ILE A 271 1.50 -7.70 -19.47
CA ILE A 271 0.55 -7.15 -18.48
C ILE A 271 1.26 -6.16 -17.56
N THR A 272 2.47 -6.48 -17.11
CA THR A 272 3.26 -5.58 -16.25
C THR A 272 3.55 -4.26 -16.96
N PHE A 273 4.08 -4.29 -18.19
CA PHE A 273 4.40 -3.06 -18.92
C PHE A 273 3.15 -2.27 -19.36
N ALA A 274 2.08 -2.95 -19.75
CA ALA A 274 0.81 -2.31 -20.08
C ALA A 274 0.22 -1.59 -18.85
N ASN A 275 0.20 -2.24 -17.70
CA ASN A 275 -0.31 -1.65 -16.46
C ASN A 275 0.59 -0.54 -15.93
N LEU A 276 1.92 -0.62 -16.11
CA LEU A 276 2.82 0.50 -15.83
C LEU A 276 2.50 1.72 -16.70
N ASN A 277 2.24 1.53 -17.99
CA ASN A 277 1.87 2.62 -18.89
C ASN A 277 0.49 3.22 -18.55
N VAL A 278 -0.47 2.41 -18.11
CA VAL A 278 -1.77 2.91 -17.62
C VAL A 278 -1.63 3.65 -16.29
N MET A 279 -0.83 3.10 -15.36
CA MET A 279 -0.51 3.74 -14.07
C MET A 279 0.06 5.14 -14.29
N THR A 280 1.05 5.29 -15.16
CA THR A 280 1.68 6.59 -15.43
C THR A 280 0.69 7.58 -16.03
N GLN A 281 -0.11 7.17 -17.02
CA GLN A 281 -1.16 8.01 -17.62
C GLN A 281 -2.19 8.48 -16.59
N ASN A 282 -2.58 7.60 -15.65
CA ASN A 282 -3.52 7.92 -14.59
C ASN A 282 -2.91 8.77 -13.46
N VAL A 283 -1.58 8.99 -13.45
CA VAL A 283 -0.86 9.82 -12.47
C VAL A 283 -0.50 11.20 -13.05
N ASP A 284 -0.11 11.29 -14.32
CA ASP A 284 0.38 12.54 -14.94
C ASP A 284 -0.67 13.65 -14.96
N GLY A 285 -1.90 13.34 -15.37
CA GLY A 285 -3.00 14.31 -15.39
C GLY A 285 -3.25 14.93 -14.01
N PRO A 286 -3.50 14.11 -12.97
CA PRO A 286 -3.65 14.59 -11.60
C PRO A 286 -2.43 15.36 -11.06
N LEU A 287 -1.19 14.94 -11.33
CA LEU A 287 0.00 15.70 -10.91
C LEU A 287 0.04 17.12 -11.50
N ALA A 288 -0.27 17.25 -12.79
CA ALA A 288 -0.37 18.55 -13.44
C ALA A 288 -1.50 19.41 -12.84
N SER A 289 -2.66 18.79 -12.57
CA SER A 289 -3.80 19.46 -11.93
C SER A 289 -3.50 19.89 -10.49
N ILE A 290 -2.76 19.09 -9.70
CA ILE A 290 -2.33 19.47 -8.35
C ILE A 290 -1.55 20.79 -8.40
N LYS A 291 -0.58 20.92 -9.31
CA LYS A 291 0.21 22.15 -9.47
C LYS A 291 -0.68 23.38 -9.75
N GLN A 292 -1.64 23.24 -10.66
CA GLN A 292 -2.56 24.33 -11.02
C GLN A 292 -3.54 24.66 -9.88
N ASN A 293 -4.11 23.63 -9.25
CA ASN A 293 -5.10 23.77 -8.20
C ASN A 293 -4.49 24.27 -6.89
N LEU A 294 -3.20 24.02 -6.65
CA LEU A 294 -2.47 24.54 -5.50
C LEU A 294 -2.37 26.07 -5.55
N ASN A 295 -1.89 26.64 -6.67
CA ASN A 295 -1.81 28.09 -6.86
C ASN A 295 -3.19 28.76 -6.73
N THR A 296 -4.20 28.16 -7.36
CA THR A 296 -5.59 28.66 -7.32
C THR A 296 -6.17 28.58 -5.90
N SER A 297 -5.83 27.51 -5.16
CA SER A 297 -6.28 27.32 -3.78
C SER A 297 -5.64 28.34 -2.84
N VAL A 298 -4.35 28.64 -2.97
CA VAL A 298 -3.68 29.64 -2.11
C VAL A 298 -4.32 31.02 -2.28
N GLU A 299 -4.55 31.49 -3.50
CA GLU A 299 -5.18 32.80 -3.71
C GLU A 299 -6.63 32.81 -3.20
N SER A 300 -7.37 31.71 -3.42
CA SER A 300 -8.73 31.58 -2.90
C SER A 300 -8.75 31.58 -1.38
N ILE A 301 -7.82 30.88 -0.70
CA ILE A 301 -7.67 30.91 0.77
C ILE A 301 -7.37 32.32 1.25
N ARG A 302 -6.47 33.05 0.57
CA ARG A 302 -6.11 34.43 0.93
C ARG A 302 -7.32 35.37 0.84
N GLN A 303 -8.11 35.24 -0.22
CA GLN A 303 -9.31 36.04 -0.46
C GLN A 303 -10.46 35.69 0.49
N ASP A 304 -10.79 34.40 0.63
CA ASP A 304 -11.99 33.94 1.34
C ASP A 304 -11.78 33.81 2.86
N LEU A 305 -10.56 33.58 3.33
CA LEU A 305 -10.26 33.37 4.76
C LEU A 305 -9.45 34.51 5.38
N GLY A 306 -9.02 35.52 4.60
CA GLY A 306 -8.14 36.63 5.02
C GLY A 306 -8.50 37.31 6.35
N THR A 307 -9.78 37.45 6.66
CA THR A 307 -10.29 38.24 7.80
C THR A 307 -10.79 37.41 9.00
N THR A 308 -10.37 36.15 9.13
CA THR A 308 -10.93 35.21 10.14
C THR A 308 -10.34 35.28 11.55
N THR A 309 -9.55 36.31 11.89
CA THR A 309 -8.98 36.46 13.26
C THR A 309 -10.04 36.59 14.35
N TRP A 310 -11.24 37.07 13.99
CA TRP A 310 -12.39 37.20 14.89
C TRP A 310 -12.88 35.85 15.46
N VAL A 311 -12.62 34.72 14.78
CA VAL A 311 -13.12 33.39 15.19
C VAL A 311 -12.60 33.02 16.59
N SER A 312 -11.32 33.31 16.85
CA SER A 312 -10.68 33.05 18.15
C SER A 312 -10.95 34.17 19.16
N SER A 313 -10.84 35.44 18.76
CA SER A 313 -11.00 36.58 19.69
C SER A 313 -12.41 36.71 20.24
N ASN A 314 -13.42 36.62 19.37
CA ASN A 314 -14.83 36.80 19.76
C ASN A 314 -15.32 35.61 20.59
N PHE A 315 -14.81 34.39 20.30
CA PHE A 315 -15.07 33.23 21.13
C PHE A 315 -14.49 33.40 22.54
N THR A 316 -13.24 33.89 22.64
CA THR A 316 -12.59 34.13 23.92
C THR A 316 -13.39 35.11 24.76
N MET A 317 -13.89 36.19 24.15
CA MET A 317 -14.78 37.15 24.79
C MET A 317 -16.07 36.48 25.28
N LEU A 318 -16.77 35.72 24.41
CA LEU A 318 -18.00 34.99 24.76
C LEU A 318 -17.77 34.02 25.92
N SER A 319 -16.68 33.27 25.87
CA SER A 319 -16.29 32.30 26.91
C SER A 319 -16.03 32.99 28.24
N GLN A 320 -15.31 34.11 28.25
CA GLN A 320 -15.02 34.88 29.46
C GLN A 320 -16.29 35.40 30.13
N VAL A 321 -17.16 36.09 29.37
CA VAL A 321 -18.39 36.67 29.95
C VAL A 321 -19.38 35.61 30.40
N THR A 322 -19.47 34.49 29.68
CA THR A 322 -20.31 33.35 30.08
C THR A 322 -19.79 32.68 31.35
N THR A 323 -18.47 32.50 31.46
CA THR A 323 -17.85 31.89 32.65
C THR A 323 -17.98 32.80 33.87
N GLN A 324 -17.79 34.10 33.71
CA GLN A 324 -18.00 35.07 34.79
C GLN A 324 -19.46 35.09 35.26
N TRP A 325 -20.41 35.08 34.33
CA TRP A 325 -21.84 35.06 34.67
C TRP A 325 -22.27 33.77 35.37
N THR A 326 -21.78 32.61 34.91
CA THR A 326 -22.05 31.33 35.58
C THR A 326 -21.43 31.25 36.97
N ALA A 327 -20.24 31.83 37.18
CA ALA A 327 -19.64 31.96 38.50
C ALA A 327 -20.49 32.86 39.43
N SER A 328 -21.00 33.99 38.92
CA SER A 328 -21.92 34.87 39.65
C SER A 328 -23.22 34.18 40.04
N LEU A 329 -23.76 33.31 39.19
CA LEU A 329 -24.89 32.44 39.54
C LEU A 329 -24.53 31.44 40.63
N GLN A 330 -23.39 30.75 40.52
CA GLN A 330 -22.97 29.77 41.53
C GLN A 330 -22.71 30.39 42.90
N ALA A 331 -22.29 31.66 42.93
CA ALA A 331 -22.08 32.45 44.15
C ALA A 331 -23.34 33.19 44.64
N LEU A 332 -24.50 32.94 44.04
CA LEU A 332 -25.73 33.68 44.37
C LEU A 332 -26.28 33.25 45.74
N GLY A 333 -26.37 34.22 46.64
CA GLY A 333 -26.87 34.02 48.00
C GLY A 333 -25.81 33.45 48.96
N PRO A 334 -26.21 33.06 50.18
CA PRO A 334 -27.58 33.04 50.67
C PRO A 334 -28.13 34.46 50.96
N PHE A 335 -29.46 34.59 50.97
CA PHE A 335 -30.16 35.87 51.20
C PHE A 335 -30.91 35.89 52.55
N PRO A 336 -30.89 37.00 53.30
CA PRO A 336 -30.14 38.24 53.03
C PRO A 336 -28.62 38.04 53.05
N SER A 337 -27.89 38.84 52.27
CA SER A 337 -26.43 38.78 52.19
C SER A 337 -25.79 38.78 53.59
N GLY A 338 -24.95 37.78 53.87
CA GLY A 338 -24.30 37.60 55.18
C GLY A 338 -25.06 36.69 56.16
N CYS A 339 -26.22 36.15 55.78
CA CYS A 339 -26.92 35.15 56.61
C CYS A 339 -26.19 33.79 56.58
N THR A 340 -26.34 33.00 57.64
CA THR A 340 -25.82 31.64 57.75
C THR A 340 -26.97 30.64 57.79
N LEU A 341 -26.92 29.62 56.93
CA LEU A 341 -27.97 28.59 56.76
C LEU A 341 -28.21 27.73 58.02
N SER A 342 -27.37 27.87 59.05
CA SER A 342 -27.43 27.18 60.33
C SER A 342 -27.90 28.07 61.50
N SER A 343 -28.17 29.35 61.27
CA SER A 343 -28.65 30.27 62.31
C SER A 343 -30.17 30.28 62.45
N SER A 344 -30.69 30.71 63.59
CA SER A 344 -32.14 30.86 63.86
C SER A 344 -32.82 32.00 63.07
N SER A 345 -32.16 32.55 62.06
CA SER A 345 -32.63 33.67 61.24
C SER A 345 -33.06 33.20 59.84
N VAL A 346 -33.93 33.96 59.16
CA VAL A 346 -34.35 33.63 57.78
C VAL A 346 -33.16 33.73 56.85
N CYS A 347 -32.78 32.59 56.26
CA CYS A 347 -31.67 32.50 55.30
C CYS A 347 -32.09 31.62 54.12
N ILE A 348 -32.16 32.22 52.93
CA ILE A 348 -32.71 31.63 51.72
C ILE A 348 -31.56 31.28 50.79
N SER A 349 -31.37 29.98 50.55
CA SER A 349 -30.41 29.49 49.58
C SER A 349 -30.88 29.70 48.15
N CYS A 350 -29.95 29.81 47.20
CA CYS A 350 -30.33 29.78 45.81
C CYS A 350 -30.89 28.39 45.39
N PRO A 351 -31.98 28.35 44.60
CA PRO A 351 -32.49 27.11 44.00
C PRO A 351 -31.42 26.40 43.17
N SER A 352 -31.32 25.08 43.32
CA SER A 352 -30.36 24.26 42.57
C SER A 352 -30.54 24.36 41.05
N ALA A 353 -31.78 24.52 40.58
CA ALA A 353 -32.08 24.73 39.16
C ALA A 353 -31.43 26.00 38.60
N LEU A 354 -31.36 27.08 39.39
CA LEU A 354 -30.77 28.36 38.98
C LEU A 354 -29.25 28.37 39.19
N CYS A 355 -28.76 27.92 40.34
CA CYS A 355 -27.35 28.09 40.72
C CYS A 355 -26.45 26.90 40.42
N ARG A 356 -27.00 25.75 40.03
CA ARG A 356 -26.22 24.57 39.62
C ARG A 356 -26.59 24.11 38.21
N THR A 357 -27.86 23.82 37.94
CA THR A 357 -28.27 23.21 36.67
C THR A 357 -28.09 24.15 35.49
N LEU A 358 -28.60 25.39 35.56
CA LEU A 358 -28.47 26.37 34.48
C LEU A 358 -26.99 26.68 34.13
N PRO A 359 -26.08 26.95 35.10
CA PRO A 359 -24.65 27.06 34.85
C PRO A 359 -24.03 25.83 34.17
N GLN A 360 -24.39 24.62 34.60
CA GLN A 360 -23.87 23.39 33.99
C GLN A 360 -24.30 23.25 32.53
N SER A 361 -25.58 23.45 32.22
CA SER A 361 -26.09 23.35 30.85
C SER A 361 -25.49 24.43 29.93
N LEU A 362 -25.30 25.65 30.43
CA LEU A 362 -24.67 26.71 29.65
C LEU A 362 -23.18 26.43 29.38
N ASN A 363 -22.45 25.88 30.37
CA ASN A 363 -21.06 25.45 30.17
C ASN A 363 -20.94 24.27 29.20
N GLN A 364 -21.90 23.34 29.19
CA GLN A 364 -21.96 22.27 28.19
C GLN A 364 -22.19 22.81 26.78
N TRP A 365 -23.10 23.77 26.62
CA TRP A 365 -23.32 24.45 25.35
C TRP A 365 -22.05 25.15 24.86
N LEU A 366 -21.34 25.84 25.75
CA LEU A 366 -20.07 26.48 25.43
C LEU A 366 -19.01 25.46 25.00
N ALA A 367 -18.93 24.29 25.66
CA ALA A 367 -18.00 23.21 25.30
C ALA A 367 -18.30 22.61 23.91
N GLN A 368 -19.58 22.48 23.54
CA GLN A 368 -19.96 22.07 22.18
C GLN A 368 -19.53 23.13 21.15
N LEU A 369 -19.71 24.42 21.47
CA LEU A 369 -19.28 25.52 20.61
C LEU A 369 -17.74 25.56 20.45
N VAL A 370 -16.97 25.24 21.50
CA VAL A 370 -15.50 25.07 21.42
C VAL A 370 -15.13 24.05 20.36
N THR A 371 -15.81 22.90 20.33
CA THR A 371 -15.49 21.80 19.40
C THR A 371 -15.66 22.24 17.94
N ILE A 372 -16.76 22.95 17.65
CA ILE A 372 -17.03 23.49 16.31
C ILE A 372 -15.99 24.55 15.94
N ARG A 373 -15.71 25.48 16.86
CA ARG A 373 -14.69 26.51 16.70
C ARG A 373 -13.30 25.91 16.44
N GLN A 374 -12.91 24.85 17.16
CA GLN A 374 -11.64 24.16 16.94
C GLN A 374 -11.57 23.49 15.56
N SER A 375 -12.66 22.90 15.07
CA SER A 375 -12.71 22.34 13.71
C SER A 375 -12.53 23.41 12.65
N VAL A 376 -13.18 24.56 12.83
CA VAL A 376 -13.06 25.72 11.94
C VAL A 376 -11.65 26.30 11.98
N ASP A 377 -11.10 26.57 13.17
CA ASP A 377 -9.74 27.10 13.35
C ASP A 377 -8.69 26.13 12.79
N SER A 378 -8.81 24.83 13.05
CA SER A 378 -7.91 23.80 12.52
C SER A 378 -7.94 23.77 10.99
N SER A 379 -9.12 23.83 10.39
CA SER A 379 -9.28 23.87 8.94
C SER A 379 -8.65 25.12 8.33
N ILE A 380 -8.90 26.29 8.92
CA ILE A 380 -8.33 27.58 8.49
C ILE A 380 -6.81 27.58 8.64
N SER A 381 -6.30 27.11 9.78
CA SER A 381 -4.87 27.06 10.07
C SER A 381 -4.15 26.11 9.12
N THR A 382 -4.70 24.92 8.87
CA THR A 382 -4.15 23.94 7.91
C THR A 382 -4.17 24.50 6.49
N MET A 383 -5.29 25.10 6.06
CA MET A 383 -5.38 25.75 4.74
C MET A 383 -4.38 26.89 4.57
N ARG A 384 -4.15 27.71 5.61
CA ARG A 384 -3.23 28.85 5.51
C ARG A 384 -1.77 28.49 5.62
N SER A 385 -1.42 27.58 6.51
CA SER A 385 -0.02 27.25 6.78
C SER A 385 0.47 26.15 5.86
N SER A 386 -0.23 25.00 5.82
CA SER A 386 0.24 23.81 5.11
C SER A 386 0.07 23.91 3.59
N VAL A 387 -1.00 24.55 3.09
CA VAL A 387 -1.19 24.69 1.63
C VAL A 387 -0.28 25.78 1.07
N ALA A 388 -0.10 26.89 1.78
CA ALA A 388 0.85 27.93 1.38
C ALA A 388 2.31 27.46 1.47
N SER A 389 2.67 26.66 2.49
CA SER A 389 4.00 26.05 2.55
C SER A 389 4.22 25.04 1.42
N ALA A 390 3.18 24.26 1.08
CA ALA A 390 3.23 23.33 -0.04
C ALA A 390 3.47 24.09 -1.36
N GLU A 391 2.80 25.21 -1.61
CA GLU A 391 3.02 26.03 -2.81
C GLU A 391 4.49 26.44 -2.99
N ALA A 392 5.14 26.90 -1.92
CA ALA A 392 6.51 27.36 -1.97
C ALA A 392 7.54 26.24 -2.20
N SER A 393 7.26 25.01 -1.74
CA SER A 393 8.20 23.88 -1.74
C SER A 393 7.98 22.92 -2.92
N ILE A 394 6.73 22.69 -3.31
CA ILE A 394 6.35 21.49 -4.06
C ILE A 394 6.52 21.58 -5.58
N SER A 395 6.73 22.79 -6.15
CA SER A 395 6.84 22.95 -7.61
C SER A 395 7.98 22.12 -8.20
N ASN A 396 9.13 22.07 -7.51
CA ASN A 396 10.29 21.28 -7.91
C ASN A 396 10.04 19.77 -7.70
N SER A 397 9.40 19.40 -6.59
CA SER A 397 9.05 18.00 -6.28
C SER A 397 8.04 17.44 -7.28
N LEU A 398 6.99 18.19 -7.64
CA LEU A 398 6.02 17.81 -8.67
C LEU A 398 6.64 17.71 -10.06
N GLN A 399 7.55 18.63 -10.41
CA GLN A 399 8.26 18.55 -11.68
C GLN A 399 9.17 17.32 -11.74
N SER A 400 9.82 16.98 -10.64
CA SER A 400 10.64 15.77 -10.52
C SER A 400 9.81 14.50 -10.62
N ALA A 401 8.66 14.47 -9.92
CA ALA A 401 7.71 13.37 -9.99
C ALA A 401 7.16 13.21 -11.42
N SER A 402 6.79 14.29 -12.11
CA SER A 402 6.31 14.24 -13.50
C SER A 402 7.38 13.72 -14.46
N LEU A 403 8.62 14.24 -14.40
CA LEU A 403 9.72 13.75 -15.22
C LEU A 403 10.03 12.26 -14.96
N LEU A 404 9.86 11.81 -13.72
CA LEU A 404 10.02 10.41 -13.36
C LEU A 404 8.91 9.57 -13.96
N VAL A 405 7.64 9.96 -13.83
CA VAL A 405 6.48 9.24 -14.36
C VAL A 405 6.55 9.14 -15.89
N ASP A 406 6.93 10.21 -16.59
CA ASP A 406 7.20 10.21 -18.03
C ASP A 406 8.31 9.20 -18.40
N TYR A 407 9.38 9.13 -17.62
CA TYR A 407 10.45 8.16 -17.83
C TYR A 407 9.98 6.72 -17.67
N VAL A 408 9.15 6.44 -16.65
CA VAL A 408 8.53 5.12 -16.46
C VAL A 408 7.69 4.76 -17.66
N GLN A 409 6.86 5.69 -18.13
CA GLN A 409 5.99 5.47 -19.27
C GLN A 409 6.80 5.10 -20.52
N LEU A 410 7.83 5.90 -20.82
CA LEU A 410 8.70 5.69 -21.98
C LEU A 410 9.43 4.36 -21.90
N LYS A 411 9.92 3.97 -20.71
CA LYS A 411 10.58 2.69 -20.50
C LYS A 411 9.62 1.52 -20.57
N ALA A 412 8.41 1.63 -20.02
CA ALA A 412 7.38 0.62 -20.11
C ALA A 412 6.98 0.38 -21.57
N ALA A 413 6.71 1.44 -22.33
CA ALA A 413 6.35 1.35 -23.76
C ALA A 413 7.49 0.79 -24.62
N SER A 414 8.74 1.22 -24.38
CA SER A 414 9.91 0.70 -25.08
C SER A 414 10.14 -0.78 -24.76
N SER A 415 10.06 -1.17 -23.50
CA SER A 415 10.22 -2.56 -23.05
C SER A 415 9.12 -3.45 -23.60
N GLN A 416 7.88 -2.96 -23.63
CA GLN A 416 6.75 -3.67 -24.24
C GLN A 416 6.98 -3.89 -25.74
N THR A 417 7.50 -2.89 -26.46
CA THR A 417 7.85 -3.04 -27.88
C THR A 417 8.95 -4.08 -28.10
N SER A 418 10.01 -4.04 -27.29
CA SER A 418 11.07 -5.05 -27.31
C SER A 418 10.54 -6.44 -26.98
N LEU A 419 9.61 -6.56 -26.02
CA LEU A 419 8.97 -7.81 -25.65
C LEU A 419 8.15 -8.39 -26.81
N HIS A 420 7.37 -7.56 -27.52
CA HIS A 420 6.61 -7.98 -28.70
C HIS A 420 7.52 -8.42 -29.86
N SER A 421 8.65 -7.74 -30.05
CA SER A 421 9.67 -8.14 -31.03
C SER A 421 10.32 -9.48 -30.67
N ALA A 422 10.68 -9.65 -29.39
CA ALA A 422 11.21 -10.90 -28.86
C ALA A 422 10.18 -12.04 -28.98
N TRP A 423 8.91 -11.76 -28.70
CA TRP A 423 7.81 -12.72 -28.87
C TRP A 423 7.60 -13.13 -30.32
N THR A 424 7.66 -12.18 -31.26
CA THR A 424 7.53 -12.46 -32.70
C THR A 424 8.69 -13.32 -33.19
N THR A 425 9.91 -13.01 -32.73
CA THR A 425 11.11 -13.81 -33.00
C THR A 425 10.97 -15.20 -32.39
N PHE A 426 10.51 -15.28 -31.15
CA PHE A 426 10.25 -16.55 -30.47
C PHE A 426 9.21 -17.38 -31.22
N LYS A 427 8.06 -16.83 -31.65
CA LYS A 427 7.05 -17.54 -32.45
C LYS A 427 7.65 -18.16 -33.71
N LYS A 428 8.53 -17.43 -34.40
CA LYS A 428 9.25 -17.94 -35.59
C LYS A 428 10.21 -19.09 -35.24
N ILE A 429 10.96 -18.98 -34.15
CA ILE A 429 11.92 -20.01 -33.71
C ILE A 429 11.22 -21.23 -33.10
N ALA A 430 10.15 -21.01 -32.33
CA ALA A 430 9.39 -22.04 -31.63
C ALA A 430 8.79 -23.07 -32.59
N LYS A 431 8.35 -22.62 -33.79
CA LYS A 431 7.91 -23.50 -34.88
C LYS A 431 8.96 -24.57 -35.23
N TYR A 432 10.24 -24.21 -35.26
CA TYR A 432 11.35 -25.14 -35.57
C TYR A 432 11.86 -25.88 -34.32
N ARG A 433 11.77 -25.28 -33.13
CA ARG A 433 12.31 -25.86 -31.88
C ARG A 433 11.56 -27.10 -31.41
N ILE A 434 10.22 -27.07 -31.49
CA ILE A 434 9.36 -28.21 -31.09
C ILE A 434 9.68 -29.44 -31.95
N GLU A 435 10.01 -29.22 -33.24
CA GLU A 435 10.38 -30.28 -34.16
C GLU A 435 11.74 -30.89 -33.83
N VAL A 436 12.75 -30.10 -33.47
CA VAL A 436 14.13 -30.59 -33.24
C VAL A 436 14.24 -31.43 -31.96
N ILE A 437 13.67 -30.98 -30.84
CA ILE A 437 13.72 -31.75 -29.58
C ILE A 437 12.90 -33.03 -29.73
N LEU A 438 11.71 -32.96 -30.33
CA LEU A 438 10.90 -34.15 -30.55
C LEU A 438 11.55 -35.12 -31.56
N ALA A 439 12.26 -34.59 -32.58
CA ALA A 439 12.95 -35.40 -33.57
C ALA A 439 13.98 -36.34 -32.95
N ILE A 440 14.70 -35.95 -31.90
CA ILE A 440 15.69 -36.84 -31.28
C ILE A 440 15.04 -38.06 -30.61
N PHE A 441 13.87 -37.85 -29.99
CA PHE A 441 13.08 -38.94 -29.42
C PHE A 441 12.47 -39.83 -30.52
N ILE A 442 11.96 -39.24 -31.60
CA ILE A 442 11.47 -39.99 -32.77
C ILE A 442 12.59 -40.84 -33.39
N LEU A 443 13.80 -40.29 -33.54
CA LEU A 443 14.96 -41.03 -34.03
C LEU A 443 15.38 -42.14 -33.06
N GLY A 444 15.30 -41.91 -31.74
CA GLY A 444 15.47 -42.94 -30.72
C GLY A 444 14.45 -44.09 -30.84
N LEU A 445 13.17 -43.77 -31.09
CA LEU A 445 12.14 -44.76 -31.38
C LEU A 445 12.42 -45.52 -32.68
N ALA A 446 12.93 -44.84 -33.72
CA ALA A 446 13.33 -45.49 -34.96
C ALA A 446 14.48 -46.48 -34.73
N VAL A 447 15.47 -46.14 -33.89
CA VAL A 447 16.56 -47.05 -33.47
C VAL A 447 16.01 -48.32 -32.82
N ALA A 448 15.05 -48.17 -31.90
CA ALA A 448 14.37 -49.29 -31.24
C ALA A 448 13.59 -50.13 -32.25
N PHE A 449 12.80 -49.50 -33.11
CA PHE A 449 11.99 -50.15 -34.14
C PHE A 449 12.82 -51.00 -35.10
N PHE A 450 13.89 -50.43 -35.67
CA PHE A 450 14.79 -51.14 -36.57
C PHE A 450 15.49 -52.31 -35.89
N GLY A 451 15.91 -52.15 -34.64
CA GLY A 451 16.52 -53.24 -33.87
C GLY A 451 15.55 -54.35 -33.52
N LEU A 452 14.29 -54.03 -33.17
CA LEU A 452 13.25 -55.03 -32.91
C LEU A 452 12.87 -55.82 -34.17
N ILE A 453 12.77 -55.18 -35.33
CA ILE A 453 12.56 -55.87 -36.61
C ILE A 453 13.70 -56.85 -36.89
N ALA A 454 14.95 -56.38 -36.77
CA ALA A 454 16.13 -57.21 -37.00
C ALA A 454 16.20 -58.38 -36.02
N LEU A 455 15.78 -58.17 -34.76
CA LEU A 455 15.72 -59.19 -33.72
C LEU A 455 14.66 -60.25 -34.05
N CYS A 456 13.43 -59.85 -34.35
CA CYS A 456 12.35 -60.76 -34.76
C CYS A 456 12.72 -61.57 -36.01
N ALA A 457 13.32 -60.93 -37.01
CA ALA A 457 13.77 -61.59 -38.22
C ALA A 457 14.90 -62.60 -37.94
N GLY A 458 15.86 -62.23 -37.09
CA GLY A 458 16.99 -63.09 -36.75
C GLY A 458 16.64 -64.29 -35.85
N TYR A 459 15.60 -64.18 -35.02
CA TYR A 459 15.07 -65.32 -34.28
C TYR A 459 14.26 -66.28 -35.17
N ARG A 460 13.60 -65.77 -36.22
CA ARG A 460 12.85 -66.60 -37.19
C ARG A 460 13.76 -67.31 -38.19
N SER A 461 14.81 -66.66 -38.69
CA SER A 461 15.76 -67.24 -39.63
C SER A 461 17.13 -66.57 -39.54
N ASN A 462 18.19 -67.39 -39.44
CA ASN A 462 19.59 -66.94 -39.38
C ASN A 462 20.14 -66.44 -40.72
N SER A 463 19.47 -66.74 -41.85
CA SER A 463 19.84 -66.28 -43.20
C SER A 463 19.09 -65.03 -43.65
N SER A 464 18.21 -64.48 -42.82
CA SER A 464 17.40 -63.32 -43.16
C SER A 464 18.26 -62.07 -43.42
N ARG A 465 18.05 -61.44 -44.59
CA ARG A 465 18.70 -60.17 -44.95
C ARG A 465 18.32 -59.03 -44.01
N TRP A 466 17.15 -59.11 -43.36
CA TRP A 466 16.65 -58.12 -42.40
C TRP A 466 17.51 -58.01 -41.14
N ILE A 467 18.36 -59.02 -40.82
CA ILE A 467 19.33 -58.90 -39.72
C ILE A 467 20.34 -57.77 -39.99
N LYS A 468 20.60 -57.40 -41.25
CA LYS A 468 21.49 -56.29 -41.61
C LYS A 468 20.93 -54.92 -41.20
N VAL A 469 19.63 -54.79 -40.98
CA VAL A 469 18.99 -53.56 -40.44
C VAL A 469 19.52 -53.22 -39.04
N MET A 470 20.10 -54.19 -38.33
CA MET A 470 20.79 -53.94 -37.06
C MET A 470 21.96 -52.94 -37.21
N HIS A 471 22.58 -52.82 -38.40
CA HIS A 471 23.58 -51.78 -38.68
C HIS A 471 23.01 -50.36 -38.66
N VAL A 472 21.80 -50.19 -39.19
CA VAL A 472 21.08 -48.92 -39.15
C VAL A 472 20.73 -48.57 -37.71
N SER A 473 20.28 -49.55 -36.92
CA SER A 473 19.94 -49.35 -35.51
C SER A 473 21.13 -48.86 -34.68
N TRP A 474 22.28 -49.55 -34.70
CA TRP A 474 23.43 -49.11 -33.89
C TRP A 474 24.11 -47.84 -34.44
N GLY A 475 24.16 -47.65 -35.77
CA GLY A 475 24.75 -46.47 -36.38
C GLY A 475 23.95 -45.20 -36.09
N LEU A 476 22.62 -45.26 -36.29
CA LEU A 476 21.71 -44.18 -35.95
C LEU A 476 21.69 -43.95 -34.42
N GLY A 477 21.70 -45.03 -33.63
CA GLY A 477 21.75 -44.95 -32.17
C GLY A 477 22.98 -44.20 -31.65
N ALA A 478 24.16 -44.45 -32.22
CA ALA A 478 25.39 -43.76 -31.85
C ALA A 478 25.34 -42.26 -32.20
N TRP A 479 24.77 -41.91 -33.36
CA TRP A 479 24.57 -40.52 -33.77
C TRP A 479 23.58 -39.80 -32.84
N VAL A 480 22.43 -40.42 -32.56
CA VAL A 480 21.41 -39.89 -31.64
C VAL A 480 21.98 -39.70 -30.24
N ALA A 481 22.76 -40.66 -29.73
CA ALA A 481 23.39 -40.55 -28.43
C ALA A 481 24.42 -39.40 -28.37
N PHE A 482 25.24 -39.24 -29.41
CA PHE A 482 26.20 -38.12 -29.51
C PHE A 482 25.50 -36.75 -29.48
N VAL A 483 24.54 -36.53 -30.39
CA VAL A 483 23.82 -35.26 -30.47
C VAL A 483 22.96 -35.02 -29.23
N GLY A 484 22.34 -36.08 -28.69
CA GLY A 484 21.46 -35.97 -27.55
C GLY A 484 22.17 -35.64 -26.24
N PHE A 485 23.39 -36.15 -26.02
CA PHE A 485 24.18 -35.71 -24.87
C PHE A 485 24.54 -34.21 -24.93
N ILE A 486 24.81 -33.67 -26.13
CA ILE A 486 25.03 -32.23 -26.33
C ILE A 486 23.75 -31.43 -26.04
N ILE A 487 22.62 -31.86 -26.59
CA ILE A 487 21.32 -31.19 -26.37
C ILE A 487 20.93 -31.23 -24.90
N SER A 488 21.05 -32.38 -24.24
CA SER A 488 20.76 -32.53 -22.81
C SER A 488 21.59 -31.57 -21.96
N SER A 489 22.90 -31.47 -22.24
CA SER A 489 23.82 -30.54 -21.59
C SER A 489 23.39 -29.08 -21.77
N ALA A 490 23.06 -28.67 -23.00
CA ALA A 490 22.62 -27.30 -23.29
C ALA A 490 21.29 -26.98 -22.58
N MET A 491 20.33 -27.92 -22.59
CA MET A 491 19.06 -27.75 -21.90
C MET A 491 19.23 -27.69 -20.37
N LEU A 492 20.17 -28.45 -19.80
CA LEU A 492 20.47 -28.37 -18.38
C LEU A 492 20.97 -26.98 -18.01
N VAL A 493 21.89 -26.39 -18.80
CA VAL A 493 22.35 -25.00 -18.56
C VAL A 493 21.20 -24.01 -18.63
N ILE A 494 20.33 -24.11 -19.64
CA ILE A 494 19.15 -23.23 -19.78
C ILE A 494 18.22 -23.38 -18.57
N ALA A 495 18.06 -24.60 -18.04
CA ALA A 495 17.29 -24.84 -16.83
C ALA A 495 17.93 -24.21 -15.59
N ILE A 496 19.26 -24.34 -15.39
CA ILE A 496 19.95 -23.68 -14.28
C ILE A 496 19.84 -22.16 -14.42
N LEU A 497 20.00 -21.61 -15.62
CA LEU A 497 19.82 -20.19 -15.89
C LEU A 497 18.40 -19.72 -15.56
N GLY A 498 17.38 -20.50 -15.94
CA GLY A 498 16.00 -20.18 -15.60
C GLY A 498 15.73 -20.31 -14.09
N ASN A 499 16.39 -21.24 -13.40
CA ASN A 499 16.34 -21.37 -11.94
C ASN A 499 16.94 -20.13 -11.26
N ASP A 500 18.09 -19.64 -11.73
CA ASP A 500 18.65 -18.37 -11.27
C ASP A 500 17.65 -17.22 -11.53
N GLY A 501 16.93 -17.25 -12.66
CA GLY A 501 15.82 -16.35 -12.98
C GLY A 501 14.68 -16.35 -11.96
N CYS A 502 14.35 -17.50 -11.36
CA CYS A 502 13.35 -17.60 -10.30
C CYS A 502 13.74 -16.82 -9.05
N HIS A 503 15.00 -16.98 -8.63
CA HIS A 503 15.54 -16.24 -7.49
C HIS A 503 15.62 -14.74 -7.79
N TYR A 504 15.93 -14.35 -9.04
CA TYR A 504 15.91 -12.93 -9.42
C TYR A 504 14.50 -12.32 -9.35
N VAL A 505 13.45 -13.03 -9.77
CA VAL A 505 12.07 -12.52 -9.63
C VAL A 505 11.72 -12.27 -8.16
N LEU A 506 12.15 -13.16 -7.24
CA LEU A 506 11.95 -12.99 -5.81
C LEU A 506 12.78 -11.83 -5.23
N GLU A 507 14.01 -11.62 -5.71
CA GLU A 507 14.83 -10.47 -5.30
C GLU A 507 14.21 -9.14 -5.76
N ILE A 508 13.65 -9.09 -6.97
CA ILE A 508 12.96 -7.90 -7.49
C ILE A 508 11.77 -7.53 -6.61
N GLN A 509 10.99 -8.52 -6.17
CA GLN A 509 9.85 -8.27 -5.29
C GLN A 509 10.27 -7.69 -3.93
N LYS A 510 11.48 -8.03 -3.44
CA LYS A 510 11.99 -7.56 -2.15
C LYS A 510 12.67 -6.20 -2.24
N ASN A 511 13.35 -5.92 -3.35
CA ASN A 511 14.12 -4.70 -3.53
C ASN A 511 14.27 -4.38 -5.03
N VAL A 512 13.40 -3.50 -5.53
CA VAL A 512 13.40 -3.06 -6.92
C VAL A 512 14.56 -2.11 -7.22
N GLU A 513 15.14 -1.45 -6.20
CA GLU A 513 16.30 -0.54 -6.37
C GLU A 513 17.52 -1.25 -6.98
N LEU A 514 17.57 -2.59 -6.90
CA LEU A 514 18.61 -3.40 -7.54
C LEU A 514 18.63 -3.28 -9.07
N ILE A 515 17.47 -3.08 -9.70
CA ILE A 515 17.32 -3.00 -11.15
C ILE A 515 17.10 -1.56 -11.61
N TRP A 516 16.30 -0.81 -10.87
CA TRP A 516 15.91 0.56 -11.23
C TRP A 516 16.25 1.53 -10.10
N PRO A 517 17.52 1.95 -9.96
CA PRO A 517 17.90 2.84 -8.88
C PRO A 517 17.14 4.18 -8.93
N GLY A 518 16.91 4.76 -7.74
CA GLY A 518 16.26 6.07 -7.57
C GLY A 518 14.78 6.01 -7.21
N GLN A 519 14.06 7.10 -7.45
CA GLN A 519 12.66 7.23 -7.02
C GLN A 519 11.71 6.23 -7.70
N LEU A 520 12.04 5.73 -8.90
CA LEU A 520 11.25 4.70 -9.58
C LEU A 520 11.16 3.41 -8.76
N ALA A 521 12.29 2.90 -8.27
CA ALA A 521 12.26 1.73 -7.42
C ALA A 521 11.53 2.01 -6.11
N LYS A 522 11.64 3.20 -5.52
CA LYS A 522 10.85 3.56 -4.34
C LYS A 522 9.35 3.49 -4.59
N VAL A 523 8.89 3.86 -5.79
CA VAL A 523 7.48 3.70 -6.21
C VAL A 523 7.10 2.23 -6.24
N LEU A 524 7.89 1.39 -6.90
CA LEU A 524 7.60 -0.03 -7.04
C LEU A 524 7.76 -0.82 -5.73
N ASP A 525 8.72 -0.46 -4.89
CA ASP A 525 8.92 -1.01 -3.54
C ASP A 525 7.76 -0.61 -2.62
N SER A 526 7.32 0.65 -2.68
CA SER A 526 6.12 1.10 -1.95
C SER A 526 4.88 0.34 -2.42
N CYS A 527 4.80 0.06 -3.72
CA CYS A 527 3.76 -0.75 -4.33
C CYS A 527 3.76 -2.20 -3.83
N TYR A 528 4.92 -2.87 -3.77
CA TYR A 528 5.03 -4.21 -3.17
C TYR A 528 4.75 -4.21 -1.66
N ALA A 529 5.09 -3.12 -0.96
CA ALA A 529 4.91 -2.98 0.48
C ALA A 529 3.53 -2.43 0.89
N GLY A 530 2.65 -2.07 -0.07
CA GLY A 530 1.35 -1.45 0.20
C GLY A 530 1.44 -0.10 0.93
N GLN A 531 2.55 0.64 0.76
CA GLN A 531 2.82 1.89 1.44
C GLN A 531 2.24 3.10 0.70
N ASN A 532 2.20 4.26 1.38
CA ASN A 532 1.67 5.51 0.81
C ASN A 532 2.47 5.92 -0.44
N PRO A 533 1.83 5.99 -1.62
CA PRO A 533 2.51 6.32 -2.86
C PRO A 533 3.15 7.73 -2.88
N LEU A 534 2.66 8.66 -2.06
CA LEU A 534 3.23 10.00 -1.93
C LEU A 534 4.64 10.00 -1.32
N ASN A 535 4.99 9.00 -0.50
CA ASN A 535 6.35 8.87 0.02
C ASN A 535 7.34 8.55 -1.10
N ALA A 536 6.93 7.71 -2.05
CA ALA A 536 7.79 7.29 -3.15
C ALA A 536 8.14 8.41 -4.13
N LEU A 537 7.20 9.34 -4.32
CA LEU A 537 7.38 10.55 -5.12
C LEU A 537 7.99 11.72 -4.34
N ASP A 538 8.33 11.51 -3.06
CA ASP A 538 8.82 12.55 -2.14
C ASP A 538 7.86 13.74 -1.97
N LEU A 539 6.54 13.47 -2.08
CA LEU A 539 5.47 14.46 -1.94
C LEU A 539 4.77 14.38 -0.57
N SER A 540 5.09 13.38 0.25
CA SER A 540 4.32 13.13 1.48
C SER A 540 4.41 14.26 2.49
N ASN A 541 5.57 14.91 2.64
CA ASN A 541 5.71 16.03 3.57
C ASN A 541 4.87 17.23 3.10
N ASP A 542 5.00 17.57 1.82
CA ASP A 542 4.32 18.72 1.21
C ASP A 542 2.79 18.52 1.11
N LEU A 543 2.32 17.29 0.88
CA LEU A 543 0.89 16.97 0.71
C LEU A 543 0.25 16.28 1.91
N SER A 544 0.93 16.25 3.07
CA SER A 544 0.45 15.60 4.30
C SER A 544 -0.89 16.17 4.80
N PHE A 545 -1.16 17.45 4.53
CA PHE A 545 -2.43 18.09 4.88
C PHE A 545 -3.65 17.40 4.25
N SER A 546 -3.46 16.73 3.10
CA SER A 546 -4.54 16.02 2.39
C SER A 546 -5.16 14.89 3.21
N CYS A 547 -4.46 14.39 4.24
CA CYS A 547 -4.94 13.27 5.04
C CYS A 547 -5.92 13.69 6.16
N SER A 548 -5.74 14.87 6.75
CA SER A 548 -6.56 15.35 7.89
C SER A 548 -7.53 16.46 7.50
N LEU A 549 -7.23 17.22 6.44
CA LEU A 549 -8.05 18.34 6.00
C LEU A 549 -9.46 17.94 5.56
N PRO A 550 -9.72 16.85 4.79
CA PRO A 550 -11.07 16.50 4.35
C PRO A 550 -12.08 16.34 5.49
N ALA A 551 -11.68 15.61 6.55
CA ALA A 551 -12.52 15.40 7.73
C ALA A 551 -12.76 16.71 8.50
N SER A 552 -11.72 17.50 8.67
CA SER A 552 -11.80 18.80 9.35
C SER A 552 -12.70 19.78 8.59
N LEU A 553 -12.59 19.80 7.25
CA LEU A 553 -13.40 20.64 6.37
C LEU A 553 -14.88 20.25 6.39
N SER A 554 -15.17 18.94 6.37
CA SER A 554 -16.54 18.42 6.47
C SER A 554 -17.20 18.70 7.82
N ASN A 555 -16.43 18.76 8.90
CA ASN A 555 -16.93 19.15 10.21
C ASN A 555 -17.11 20.67 10.30
N ALA A 556 -16.16 21.43 9.75
CA ALA A 556 -16.23 22.89 9.72
C ALA A 556 -17.41 23.41 8.89
N SER A 557 -17.77 22.78 7.78
CA SER A 557 -18.88 23.22 6.91
C SER A 557 -20.27 22.98 7.50
N GLN A 558 -20.42 22.15 8.53
CA GLN A 558 -21.70 21.95 9.24
C GLN A 558 -22.09 23.15 10.12
N GLY A 559 -21.13 23.98 10.54
CA GLY A 559 -21.36 25.17 11.37
C GLY A 559 -21.99 24.83 12.73
N THR A 560 -22.91 25.68 13.20
CA THR A 560 -23.59 25.54 14.51
C THR A 560 -24.94 24.83 14.42
N THR A 561 -25.21 24.10 13.33
CA THR A 561 -26.52 23.47 13.09
C THR A 561 -26.89 22.41 14.14
N ALA A 562 -25.92 21.79 14.79
CA ALA A 562 -26.11 20.82 15.86
C ALA A 562 -26.21 21.43 17.28
N LEU A 563 -26.00 22.75 17.43
CA LEU A 563 -26.08 23.43 18.72
C LEU A 563 -27.53 23.76 19.08
N SER A 564 -27.89 23.58 20.35
CA SER A 564 -29.17 24.06 20.87
C SER A 564 -29.23 25.59 20.82
N SER A 565 -30.43 26.14 20.55
CA SER A 565 -30.64 27.58 20.53
C SER A 565 -30.37 28.22 21.89
N PHE A 566 -29.57 29.30 21.89
CA PHE A 566 -29.29 30.08 23.10
C PHE A 566 -30.57 30.66 23.73
N GLN A 567 -31.63 30.84 22.94
CA GLN A 567 -32.93 31.32 23.40
C GLN A 567 -33.53 30.44 24.51
N SER A 568 -33.20 29.15 24.53
CA SER A 568 -33.66 28.22 25.58
C SER A 568 -33.14 28.62 26.97
N PHE A 569 -31.91 29.11 27.07
CA PHE A 569 -31.34 29.60 28.34
C PHE A 569 -31.98 30.91 28.78
N VAL A 570 -32.31 31.79 27.84
CA VAL A 570 -33.04 33.04 28.11
C VAL A 570 -34.44 32.73 28.64
N ALA A 571 -35.15 31.78 28.01
CA ALA A 571 -36.46 31.35 28.47
C ALA A 571 -36.42 30.71 29.86
N GLN A 572 -35.42 29.84 30.13
CA GLN A 572 -35.19 29.27 31.46
C GLN A 572 -34.93 30.37 32.50
N MET A 573 -34.04 31.32 32.21
CA MET A 573 -33.70 32.42 33.11
C MET A 573 -34.92 33.29 33.43
N ASN A 574 -35.72 33.61 32.41
CA ASN A 574 -36.93 34.42 32.58
C ASN A 574 -38.01 33.75 33.43
N GLY A 575 -38.04 32.41 33.46
CA GLY A 575 -38.94 31.62 34.30
C GLY A 575 -38.65 31.71 35.80
N PHE A 576 -37.47 32.16 36.22
CA PHE A 576 -37.16 32.32 37.65
C PHE A 576 -37.73 33.62 38.22
N SER A 577 -38.37 33.51 39.38
CA SER A 577 -38.95 34.62 40.15
C SER A 577 -38.68 34.43 41.64
N THR A 578 -39.16 35.34 42.50
CA THR A 578 -39.11 35.18 43.96
C THR A 578 -39.77 33.88 44.42
N ALA A 579 -40.81 33.41 43.73
CA ALA A 579 -41.46 32.12 44.02
C ALA A 579 -40.51 30.93 43.84
N SER A 580 -39.56 31.00 42.91
CA SER A 580 -38.55 29.96 42.73
C SER A 580 -37.65 29.79 43.96
N PHE A 581 -37.50 30.85 44.78
CA PHE A 581 -36.76 30.85 46.04
C PHE A 581 -37.63 30.47 47.25
N GLY A 582 -38.88 30.03 47.01
CA GLY A 582 -39.84 29.69 48.06
C GLY A 582 -40.53 30.91 48.70
N LEU A 583 -40.42 32.08 48.07
CA LEU A 583 -41.03 33.33 48.54
C LEU A 583 -42.27 33.67 47.72
N SER A 584 -43.42 33.74 48.37
CA SER A 584 -44.65 34.31 47.77
C SER A 584 -45.02 35.63 48.43
N ASP A 585 -45.73 36.49 47.70
CA ASP A 585 -46.27 37.73 48.24
C ASP A 585 -47.21 37.45 49.43
N SER A 586 -47.97 36.35 49.38
CA SER A 586 -48.84 35.90 50.46
C SER A 586 -48.06 35.45 51.72
N SER A 587 -46.93 34.76 51.55
CA SER A 587 -46.07 34.34 52.66
C SER A 587 -45.34 35.53 53.30
N THR A 588 -44.93 36.51 52.49
CA THR A 588 -44.29 37.72 52.98
C THR A 588 -45.30 38.60 53.74
N ALA A 589 -46.50 38.77 53.19
CA ALA A 589 -47.59 39.51 53.83
C ALA A 589 -48.05 38.86 55.15
N SER A 590 -48.09 37.52 55.23
CA SER A 590 -48.47 36.83 56.45
C SER A 590 -47.42 36.98 57.56
N LEU A 591 -46.13 36.99 57.23
CA LEU A 591 -45.04 37.25 58.17
C LEU A 591 -45.06 38.69 58.68
N ILE A 592 -45.34 39.67 57.81
CA ILE A 592 -45.51 41.07 58.20
C ILE A 592 -46.73 41.21 59.12
N ALA A 593 -47.86 40.56 58.79
CA ALA A 593 -49.06 40.59 59.61
C ALA A 593 -48.84 39.91 60.98
N GLN A 594 -48.02 38.86 61.05
CA GLN A 594 -47.61 38.23 62.30
C GLN A 594 -46.78 39.18 63.16
N ALA A 595 -45.76 39.83 62.59
CA ALA A 595 -44.95 40.82 63.28
C ALA A 595 -45.79 42.04 63.75
N ALA A 596 -46.80 42.44 62.98
CA ALA A 596 -47.71 43.53 63.32
C ALA A 596 -48.62 43.25 64.54
N ARG A 597 -48.84 41.97 64.90
CA ARG A 597 -49.57 41.62 66.14
C ARG A 597 -48.80 42.00 67.39
N SER A 598 -47.48 41.88 67.34
CA SER A 598 -46.57 42.19 68.44
C SER A 598 -46.03 43.63 68.36
N THR A 599 -46.10 44.25 67.18
CA THR A 599 -45.69 45.65 66.91
C THR A 599 -46.80 46.39 66.15
N PRO A 600 -47.79 46.97 66.86
CA PRO A 600 -48.92 47.65 66.22
C PRO A 600 -48.46 48.79 65.29
N GLY A 601 -49.02 48.85 64.07
CA GLY A 601 -48.67 49.84 63.06
C GLY A 601 -47.55 49.42 62.09
N LEU A 602 -46.91 48.28 62.30
CA LEU A 602 -45.93 47.70 61.37
C LEU A 602 -46.61 47.21 60.08
N ASN A 603 -46.01 47.53 58.93
CA ASN A 603 -46.47 47.15 57.59
C ASN A 603 -45.28 47.03 56.62
N ALA A 604 -45.54 46.76 55.35
CA ALA A 604 -44.51 46.58 54.34
C ALA A 604 -43.64 47.83 54.08
N THR A 605 -44.17 49.05 54.30
CA THR A 605 -43.46 50.30 54.00
C THR A 605 -42.55 50.76 55.12
N ASN A 606 -42.92 50.50 56.38
CA ASN A 606 -42.16 50.91 57.55
C ASN A 606 -41.32 49.79 58.19
N ILE A 607 -41.37 48.56 57.68
CA ILE A 607 -40.56 47.45 58.20
C ILE A 607 -39.05 47.71 58.11
N ARG A 608 -38.60 48.50 57.12
CA ARG A 608 -37.19 48.93 56.97
C ARG A 608 -36.83 50.13 57.84
N THR A 609 -37.82 50.83 58.35
CA THR A 609 -37.68 52.08 59.12
C THR A 609 -38.61 52.06 60.33
N PRO A 610 -38.51 51.03 61.20
CA PRO A 610 -39.50 50.77 62.27
C PRO A 610 -39.62 51.94 63.25
N TRP A 611 -38.57 52.75 63.41
CA TRP A 611 -38.55 53.96 64.22
C TRP A 611 -39.61 55.00 63.83
N THR A 612 -40.09 54.98 62.58
CA THR A 612 -41.19 55.85 62.11
C THR A 612 -42.51 55.56 62.81
N ILE A 613 -42.76 54.31 63.21
CA ILE A 613 -43.95 53.90 63.99
C ILE A 613 -43.93 54.51 65.39
N TYR A 614 -42.72 54.74 65.92
CA TYR A 614 -42.49 55.34 67.23
C TYR A 614 -42.28 56.86 67.16
N GLY A 615 -42.61 57.50 66.03
CA GLY A 615 -42.49 58.95 65.85
C GLY A 615 -41.05 59.48 65.79
N GLN A 616 -40.06 58.61 65.56
CA GLN A 616 -38.66 59.00 65.46
C GLN A 616 -38.22 59.16 64.00
N SER A 617 -37.27 60.05 63.73
CA SER A 617 -36.74 60.30 62.38
C SER A 617 -35.60 59.35 61.98
N SER A 618 -34.97 58.67 62.94
CA SER A 618 -33.87 57.73 62.71
C SER A 618 -33.82 56.63 63.77
N ALA A 619 -32.99 55.60 63.55
CA ALA A 619 -32.73 54.52 64.50
C ALA A 619 -31.95 54.95 65.77
N GLY A 620 -31.49 56.21 65.83
CA GLY A 620 -30.63 56.71 66.91
C GLY A 620 -29.13 56.39 66.73
N SER A 621 -28.28 57.03 67.51
CA SER A 621 -26.80 56.96 67.40
C SER A 621 -26.20 55.61 67.82
N SER A 622 -26.95 54.76 68.53
CA SER A 622 -26.54 53.43 68.97
C SER A 622 -26.69 52.35 67.89
N CYS A 623 -27.41 52.62 66.80
CA CYS A 623 -27.70 51.68 65.72
C CYS A 623 -27.25 52.26 64.37
N THR A 624 -25.93 52.33 64.15
CA THR A 624 -25.30 53.10 63.05
C THR A 624 -25.22 52.40 61.70
N ASN A 625 -25.21 51.07 61.66
CA ASN A 625 -25.12 50.32 60.40
C ASN A 625 -26.50 50.25 59.73
N ALA A 626 -26.66 50.85 58.55
CA ALA A 626 -27.95 50.94 57.84
C ALA A 626 -28.63 49.57 57.58
N THR A 627 -27.88 48.48 57.45
CA THR A 627 -28.42 47.13 57.17
C THR A 627 -28.85 46.40 58.45
N THR A 628 -28.29 46.75 59.61
CA THR A 628 -28.66 46.16 60.90
C THR A 628 -29.36 47.15 61.83
N ALA A 629 -29.49 48.42 61.42
CA ALA A 629 -30.15 49.46 62.19
C ALA A 629 -31.61 49.12 62.52
N PRO A 630 -32.40 48.53 61.60
CA PRO A 630 -33.80 48.18 61.90
C PRO A 630 -33.90 47.09 62.98
N THR A 631 -33.05 46.06 62.91
CA THR A 631 -33.02 44.98 63.91
C THR A 631 -32.40 45.45 65.23
N CYS A 632 -31.35 46.28 65.21
CA CYS A 632 -30.77 46.89 66.41
C CYS A 632 -31.80 47.78 67.13
N PHE A 633 -32.54 48.60 66.39
CA PHE A 633 -33.58 49.46 66.95
C PHE A 633 -34.69 48.65 67.62
N MET A 634 -35.19 47.62 66.92
CA MET A 634 -36.27 46.78 67.46
C MET A 634 -35.83 45.92 68.64
N ASN A 635 -34.55 45.54 68.72
CA ASN A 635 -34.00 44.86 69.90
C ASN A 635 -34.15 45.73 71.17
N GLY A 636 -34.01 47.05 71.05
CA GLY A 636 -34.20 47.99 72.14
C GLY A 636 -35.66 48.38 72.41
N LYS A 637 -36.61 48.02 71.54
CA LYS A 637 -38.04 48.39 71.64
C LYS A 637 -38.97 47.23 71.96
N CYS A 638 -38.61 46.01 71.58
CA CYS A 638 -39.42 44.84 71.85
C CYS A 638 -39.38 44.45 73.33
N THR A 639 -40.57 44.24 73.91
CA THR A 639 -40.74 43.87 75.33
C THR A 639 -40.76 42.35 75.55
N THR A 640 -40.89 41.55 74.48
CA THR A 640 -40.89 40.09 74.52
C THR A 640 -39.93 39.50 73.49
N SER A 641 -39.43 38.30 73.75
CA SER A 641 -38.61 37.55 72.79
C SER A 641 -39.37 37.26 71.49
N ALA A 642 -40.69 37.05 71.57
CA ALA A 642 -41.57 36.84 70.42
C ALA A 642 -41.68 38.09 69.54
N CYS A 643 -41.79 39.30 70.12
CA CYS A 643 -41.81 40.56 69.37
C CYS A 643 -40.56 40.70 68.50
N TYR A 644 -39.39 40.48 69.08
CA TYR A 644 -38.12 40.64 68.38
C TYR A 644 -37.95 39.56 67.30
N ALA A 645 -38.24 38.30 67.64
CA ALA A 645 -38.13 37.18 66.71
C ALA A 645 -39.06 37.32 65.50
N ASP A 646 -40.33 37.69 65.71
CA ASP A 646 -41.30 37.89 64.63
C ASP A 646 -40.89 39.07 63.72
N TYR A 647 -40.44 40.18 64.31
CA TYR A 647 -39.94 41.33 63.54
C TYR A 647 -38.71 40.97 62.70
N VAL A 648 -37.70 40.34 63.31
CA VAL A 648 -36.47 39.93 62.60
C VAL A 648 -36.81 38.97 61.46
N LYS A 649 -37.74 38.02 61.69
CA LYS A 649 -38.20 37.09 60.65
C LYS A 649 -38.86 37.81 59.48
N ALA A 650 -39.77 38.75 59.74
CA ALA A 650 -40.43 39.52 58.70
C ALA A 650 -39.44 40.47 57.97
N TYR A 651 -38.58 41.16 58.70
CA TYR A 651 -37.56 42.06 58.15
C TYR A 651 -36.56 41.33 57.26
N SER A 652 -35.99 40.21 57.74
CA SER A 652 -35.06 39.38 56.97
C SER A 652 -35.71 38.80 55.72
N THR A 653 -36.99 38.42 55.79
CA THR A 653 -37.72 37.96 54.60
C THR A 653 -37.87 39.08 53.57
N VAL A 654 -38.29 40.28 53.98
CA VAL A 654 -38.43 41.44 53.08
C VAL A 654 -37.08 41.88 52.51
N LEU A 655 -36.00 41.86 53.30
CA LEU A 655 -34.64 42.13 52.83
C LEU A 655 -34.17 41.09 51.81
N ALA A 656 -34.46 39.80 52.03
CA ALA A 656 -34.12 38.74 51.08
C ALA A 656 -34.89 38.90 49.77
N THR A 657 -36.20 39.17 49.81
CA THR A 657 -37.03 39.40 48.62
C THR A 657 -36.47 40.51 47.74
N ASP A 658 -36.14 41.67 48.31
CA ASP A 658 -35.62 42.80 47.53
C ASP A 658 -34.24 42.50 46.92
N GLN A 659 -33.35 41.85 47.67
CA GLN A 659 -32.04 41.44 47.15
C GLN A 659 -32.16 40.42 46.02
N ILE A 660 -33.07 39.43 46.16
CA ILE A 660 -33.36 38.45 45.11
C ILE A 660 -33.92 39.13 43.86
N VAL A 661 -34.87 40.07 44.00
CA VAL A 661 -35.44 40.82 42.86
C VAL A 661 -34.38 41.62 42.12
N VAL A 662 -33.51 42.35 42.85
CA VAL A 662 -32.42 43.12 42.25
C VAL A 662 -31.43 42.19 41.53
N LYS A 663 -30.99 41.11 42.18
CA LYS A 663 -30.04 40.17 41.56
C LYS A 663 -30.62 39.41 40.37
N LEU A 664 -31.87 38.98 40.44
CA LEU A 664 -32.54 38.36 39.28
C LEU A 664 -32.66 39.35 38.12
N ARG A 665 -32.91 40.64 38.40
CA ARG A 665 -32.94 41.68 37.36
C ARG A 665 -31.57 41.86 36.72
N GLU A 666 -30.51 41.99 37.53
CA GLU A 666 -29.12 42.08 37.05
C GLU A 666 -28.75 40.89 36.15
N LEU A 667 -28.98 39.67 36.63
CA LEU A 667 -28.66 38.44 35.91
C LEU A 667 -29.45 38.29 34.60
N LYS A 668 -30.74 38.66 34.59
CA LYS A 668 -31.57 38.67 33.39
C LYS A 668 -31.10 39.73 32.38
N SER A 669 -30.63 40.88 32.86
CA SER A 669 -30.10 41.94 32.00
C SER A 669 -28.75 41.56 31.40
N ASP A 670 -27.85 40.99 32.18
CA ASP A 670 -26.56 40.48 31.69
C ASP A 670 -26.76 39.37 30.65
N LEU A 671 -27.73 38.48 30.85
CA LEU A 671 -28.00 37.38 29.90
C LEU A 671 -28.70 37.85 28.62
N ALA A 672 -29.72 38.74 28.71
CA ALA A 672 -30.64 39.02 27.61
C ALA A 672 -31.13 40.49 27.50
N ALA A 673 -30.45 41.44 28.15
CA ALA A 673 -30.79 42.88 28.15
C ALA A 673 -32.26 43.18 28.52
N ALA A 674 -32.80 42.47 29.52
CA ALA A 674 -34.17 42.66 30.00
C ALA A 674 -34.43 44.11 30.45
N SER A 675 -35.58 44.69 30.05
CA SER A 675 -35.96 46.07 30.36
C SER A 675 -36.65 46.22 31.73
N PRO A 676 -36.35 47.26 32.54
CA PRO A 676 -35.28 48.23 32.34
C PRO A 676 -33.89 47.58 32.51
N ILE A 677 -32.95 47.96 31.64
CA ILE A 677 -31.59 47.39 31.60
C ILE A 677 -30.83 47.83 32.85
N VAL A 678 -30.44 46.86 33.68
CA VAL A 678 -29.65 47.06 34.89
C VAL A 678 -28.63 45.95 34.93
N HIS A 679 -27.38 46.24 34.63
CA HIS A 679 -26.31 45.25 34.61
C HIS A 679 -25.69 45.02 35.99
N SER A 680 -25.07 43.86 36.18
CA SER A 680 -24.22 43.64 37.36
C SER A 680 -23.02 44.60 37.35
N SER A 681 -22.49 44.92 38.53
CA SER A 681 -21.35 45.85 38.67
C SER A 681 -20.07 45.40 37.96
N SER A 682 -19.97 44.11 37.64
CA SER A 682 -18.84 43.50 36.91
C SER A 682 -19.05 43.42 35.40
N TRP A 683 -20.19 43.88 34.88
CA TRP A 683 -20.54 43.76 33.47
C TRP A 683 -19.71 44.71 32.58
N PRO A 684 -19.13 44.24 31.46
CA PRO A 684 -18.40 45.11 30.54
C PRO A 684 -19.32 46.13 29.85
N SER A 685 -18.99 47.42 29.95
CA SER A 685 -19.82 48.51 29.38
C SER A 685 -19.91 48.51 27.85
N SER A 686 -19.06 47.76 27.15
CA SER A 686 -19.06 47.61 25.69
C SER A 686 -20.01 46.54 25.17
N LEU A 687 -20.66 45.77 26.06
CA LEU A 687 -21.49 44.63 25.70
C LEU A 687 -22.97 44.86 26.06
N THR A 688 -23.86 44.48 25.14
CA THR A 688 -25.31 44.54 25.35
C THR A 688 -25.80 43.42 26.27
N SER A 689 -25.43 42.17 25.97
CA SER A 689 -25.80 40.98 26.75
C SER A 689 -25.00 39.76 26.27
N ILE A 690 -24.99 38.67 27.03
CA ILE A 690 -24.39 37.39 26.58
C ILE A 690 -25.13 36.86 25.35
N GLN A 691 -26.46 36.96 25.32
CA GLN A 691 -27.28 36.52 24.19
C GLN A 691 -26.88 37.22 22.89
N ASP A 692 -26.67 38.54 22.95
CA ASP A 692 -26.28 39.32 21.77
C ASP A 692 -24.93 38.85 21.23
N VAL A 693 -23.91 38.73 22.10
CA VAL A 693 -22.58 38.22 21.72
C VAL A 693 -22.65 36.80 21.17
N ALA A 694 -23.41 35.91 21.82
CA ALA A 694 -23.59 34.52 21.38
C ALA A 694 -24.26 34.44 20.00
N THR A 695 -25.29 35.26 19.76
CA THR A 695 -26.04 35.29 18.50
C THR A 695 -25.17 35.85 17.38
N GLN A 696 -24.46 36.96 17.61
CA GLN A 696 -23.54 37.52 16.63
C GLN A 696 -22.43 36.52 16.28
N TYR A 697 -21.83 35.87 17.29
CA TYR A 697 -20.76 34.90 17.07
C TYR A 697 -21.22 33.68 16.27
N THR A 698 -22.32 33.04 16.68
CA THR A 698 -22.86 31.85 15.99
C THR A 698 -23.36 32.16 14.59
N THR A 699 -23.92 33.36 14.36
CA THR A 699 -24.34 33.83 13.03
C THR A 699 -23.12 34.04 12.13
N ALA A 700 -22.09 34.75 12.60
CA ALA A 700 -20.86 34.94 11.86
C ALA A 700 -20.16 33.60 11.54
N LEU A 701 -20.16 32.66 12.49
CA LEU A 701 -19.56 31.34 12.33
C LEU A 701 -20.32 30.50 11.29
N ASN A 702 -21.64 30.54 11.27
CA ASN A 702 -22.45 29.90 10.24
C ASN A 702 -22.22 30.51 8.85
N SER A 703 -22.14 31.83 8.76
CA SER A 703 -21.84 32.53 7.50
C SER A 703 -20.45 32.16 6.96
N LEU A 704 -19.46 32.00 7.84
CA LEU A 704 -18.13 31.52 7.48
C LEU A 704 -18.16 30.05 7.00
N SER A 705 -18.88 29.20 7.73
CA SER A 705 -18.98 27.75 7.48
C SER A 705 -19.68 27.44 6.15
N LYS A 706 -20.85 28.06 5.91
CA LYS A 706 -21.68 27.84 4.71
C LYS A 706 -21.30 28.71 3.51
N GLY A 707 -20.48 29.73 3.72
CA GLY A 707 -19.99 30.61 2.68
C GLY A 707 -18.57 30.24 2.26
N PRO A 708 -17.55 30.97 2.75
CA PRO A 708 -16.14 30.74 2.40
C PRO A 708 -15.67 29.28 2.50
N ILE A 709 -15.91 28.61 3.63
CA ILE A 709 -15.40 27.23 3.85
C ILE A 709 -16.06 26.25 2.87
N GLN A 710 -17.37 26.33 2.69
CA GLN A 710 -18.09 25.46 1.75
C GLN A 710 -17.72 25.74 0.28
N ARG A 711 -17.46 27.01 -0.09
CA ARG A 711 -16.95 27.35 -1.43
C ARG A 711 -15.58 26.77 -1.69
N LEU A 712 -14.65 26.87 -0.73
CA LEU A 712 -13.34 26.25 -0.84
C LEU A 712 -13.46 24.73 -0.95
N GLN A 713 -14.31 24.11 -0.11
CA GLN A 713 -14.58 22.68 -0.12
C GLN A 713 -15.13 22.17 -1.46
N ASN A 714 -16.04 22.91 -2.09
CA ASN A 714 -16.66 22.52 -3.35
C ASN A 714 -15.92 23.05 -4.59
N GLY A 715 -14.88 23.86 -4.38
CA GLY A 715 -14.13 24.54 -5.42
C GLY A 715 -12.65 24.14 -5.39
N PRO A 716 -11.71 25.11 -5.38
CA PRO A 716 -10.28 24.84 -5.55
C PRO A 716 -9.69 23.83 -4.56
N MET A 717 -10.05 23.90 -3.27
CA MET A 717 -9.53 22.98 -2.27
C MET A 717 -10.10 21.57 -2.45
N GLY A 718 -11.39 21.46 -2.78
CA GLY A 718 -12.02 20.19 -3.11
C GLY A 718 -11.34 19.51 -4.30
N SER A 719 -11.12 20.26 -5.39
CA SER A 719 -10.41 19.77 -6.58
C SER A 719 -8.97 19.36 -6.26
N LEU A 720 -8.24 20.16 -5.49
CA LEU A 720 -6.88 19.82 -5.05
C LEU A 720 -6.84 18.50 -4.27
N LEU A 721 -7.74 18.34 -3.28
CA LEU A 721 -7.82 17.11 -2.48
C LEU A 721 -8.23 15.90 -3.33
N LEU A 722 -9.14 16.10 -4.29
CA LEU A 722 -9.57 15.07 -5.23
C LEU A 722 -8.41 14.59 -6.11
N ASP A 723 -7.62 15.50 -6.66
CA ASP A 723 -6.49 15.14 -7.52
C ASP A 723 -5.36 14.46 -6.72
N ILE A 724 -5.10 14.89 -5.48
CA ILE A 724 -4.17 14.18 -4.58
C ILE A 724 -4.67 12.76 -4.31
N ASP A 725 -5.96 12.57 -4.08
CA ASP A 725 -6.54 11.24 -3.88
C ASP A 725 -6.50 10.39 -5.16
N ARG A 726 -6.68 10.98 -6.35
CA ARG A 726 -6.48 10.29 -7.64
C ARG A 726 -5.06 9.80 -7.81
N VAL A 727 -4.03 10.60 -7.50
CA VAL A 727 -2.63 10.14 -7.53
C VAL A 727 -2.43 8.93 -6.61
N LYS A 728 -2.94 8.99 -5.36
CA LYS A 728 -2.85 7.87 -4.41
C LYS A 728 -3.55 6.61 -4.95
N CYS A 729 -4.71 6.76 -5.58
CA CYS A 729 -5.50 5.66 -6.11
C CYS A 729 -4.94 5.07 -7.40
N SER A 730 -4.33 5.87 -8.26
CA SER A 730 -3.69 5.41 -9.50
C SER A 730 -2.41 4.59 -9.23
N MET A 731 -1.79 4.80 -8.07
CA MET A 731 -0.60 4.07 -7.63
C MET A 731 -0.92 2.87 -6.71
N ASP A 732 -2.18 2.43 -6.66
CA ASP A 732 -2.52 1.13 -6.07
C ASP A 732 -2.03 0.01 -7.00
N CYS A 733 -0.93 -0.61 -6.60
CA CYS A 733 -0.22 -1.62 -7.37
C CYS A 733 -0.60 -3.06 -7.00
N SER A 734 -1.80 -3.31 -6.48
CA SER A 734 -2.27 -4.68 -6.23
C SER A 734 -2.13 -5.62 -7.45
N TRP A 735 -2.20 -5.09 -8.67
CA TRP A 735 -1.97 -5.82 -9.92
C TRP A 735 -0.52 -6.32 -10.10
N LEU A 736 0.47 -5.65 -9.49
CA LEU A 736 1.90 -5.94 -9.65
C LEU A 736 2.28 -7.26 -8.96
N VAL A 737 1.67 -7.55 -7.80
CA VAL A 737 1.83 -8.83 -7.10
C VAL A 737 1.25 -9.97 -7.95
N GLY A 738 0.06 -9.77 -8.52
CA GLY A 738 -0.55 -10.78 -9.41
C GLY A 738 0.29 -11.05 -10.67
N ALA A 739 0.88 -10.01 -11.26
CA ALA A 739 1.73 -10.14 -12.44
C ALA A 739 3.07 -10.85 -12.12
N THR A 740 3.66 -10.56 -10.97
CA THR A 740 4.89 -11.23 -10.52
C THR A 740 4.67 -12.68 -10.14
N ASP A 741 3.55 -13.01 -9.48
CA ASP A 741 3.18 -14.40 -9.19
C ASP A 741 2.96 -15.22 -10.47
N LEU A 742 2.34 -14.61 -11.49
CA LEU A 742 2.16 -15.22 -12.81
C LEU A 742 3.52 -15.44 -13.49
N LEU A 743 4.41 -14.45 -13.44
CA LEU A 743 5.75 -14.55 -14.01
C LEU A 743 6.56 -15.66 -13.33
N TYR A 744 6.56 -15.69 -11.99
CA TYR A 744 7.24 -16.70 -11.19
C TYR A 744 6.71 -18.10 -11.51
N THR A 745 5.39 -18.29 -11.50
CA THR A 745 4.78 -19.58 -11.82
C THR A 745 5.12 -20.05 -13.24
N SER A 746 5.12 -19.12 -14.20
CA SER A 746 5.40 -19.42 -15.61
C SER A 746 6.86 -19.81 -15.85
N ILE A 747 7.80 -19.09 -15.23
CA ILE A 747 9.24 -19.39 -15.35
C ILE A 747 9.60 -20.64 -14.53
N CYS A 748 9.24 -20.67 -13.25
CA CYS A 748 9.80 -21.62 -12.30
C CYS A 748 9.12 -22.97 -12.36
N THR A 749 7.80 -22.97 -12.30
CA THR A 749 7.03 -24.22 -12.28
C THR A 749 6.92 -24.82 -13.68
N ASN A 750 6.60 -23.99 -14.67
CA ASN A 750 6.33 -24.49 -16.02
C ASN A 750 7.61 -24.58 -16.87
N LEU A 751 8.37 -23.50 -17.04
CA LEU A 751 9.50 -23.46 -17.98
C LEU A 751 10.75 -24.20 -17.48
N VAL A 752 11.31 -23.81 -16.34
CA VAL A 752 12.53 -24.42 -15.75
C VAL A 752 12.29 -25.89 -15.51
N GLY A 753 11.18 -26.17 -14.86
CA GLY A 753 10.78 -27.49 -14.49
C GLY A 753 10.60 -28.47 -15.66
N SER A 754 9.93 -28.04 -16.73
CA SER A 754 9.80 -28.85 -17.94
C SER A 754 11.13 -28.99 -18.66
N THR A 755 11.97 -27.94 -18.68
CA THR A 755 13.30 -27.98 -19.31
C THR A 755 14.22 -28.99 -18.62
N LEU A 756 14.22 -29.03 -17.28
CA LEU A 756 14.94 -30.05 -16.50
C LEU A 756 14.45 -31.45 -16.82
N SER A 757 13.13 -31.64 -16.85
CA SER A 757 12.52 -32.93 -17.14
C SER A 757 12.86 -33.43 -18.54
N ILE A 758 12.82 -32.56 -19.55
CA ILE A 758 13.22 -32.91 -20.92
C ILE A 758 14.72 -33.18 -20.99
N SER A 759 15.56 -32.35 -20.36
CA SER A 759 17.02 -32.58 -20.31
C SER A 759 17.35 -33.95 -19.73
N LEU A 760 16.69 -34.34 -18.63
CA LEU A 760 16.82 -35.66 -18.02
C LEU A 760 16.31 -36.77 -18.95
N CYS A 761 15.16 -36.59 -19.61
CA CYS A 761 14.64 -37.56 -20.57
C CYS A 761 15.58 -37.77 -21.77
N VAL A 762 16.19 -36.71 -22.30
CA VAL A 762 17.20 -36.80 -23.37
C VAL A 762 18.47 -37.50 -22.85
N PHE A 763 18.90 -37.20 -21.62
CA PHE A 763 20.04 -37.89 -21.01
C PHE A 763 19.79 -39.39 -20.87
N LEU A 764 18.63 -39.76 -20.32
CA LEU A 764 18.23 -41.16 -20.14
C LEU A 764 18.06 -41.86 -21.50
N LEU A 765 17.45 -41.20 -22.49
CA LEU A 765 17.38 -41.69 -23.85
C LEU A 765 18.79 -42.08 -24.35
N CYS A 766 19.76 -41.17 -24.26
CA CYS A 766 21.12 -41.41 -24.73
C CYS A 766 21.81 -42.51 -23.92
N PHE A 767 21.66 -42.50 -22.60
CA PHE A 767 22.23 -43.49 -21.70
C PHE A 767 21.72 -44.91 -22.01
N PHE A 768 20.42 -45.08 -22.28
CA PHE A 768 19.82 -46.37 -22.65
C PHE A 768 20.02 -46.74 -24.12
N LEU A 769 20.35 -45.79 -24.99
CA LEU A 769 20.83 -46.09 -26.34
C LEU A 769 22.22 -46.75 -26.33
N LEU A 770 23.11 -46.43 -25.38
CA LEU A 770 24.43 -47.08 -25.27
C LEU A 770 24.37 -48.62 -25.18
N PRO A 771 23.62 -49.24 -24.23
CA PRO A 771 23.49 -50.68 -24.19
C PRO A 771 22.73 -51.22 -25.41
N MET A 772 21.81 -50.46 -26.02
CA MET A 772 21.17 -50.86 -27.28
C MET A 772 22.18 -50.93 -28.44
N ILE A 773 23.08 -49.97 -28.57
CA ILE A 773 24.15 -49.95 -29.58
C ILE A 773 25.06 -51.17 -29.39
N VAL A 774 25.54 -51.41 -28.18
CA VAL A 774 26.43 -52.55 -27.87
C VAL A 774 25.72 -53.87 -28.16
N THR A 775 24.50 -54.05 -27.66
CA THR A 775 23.75 -55.29 -27.88
C THR A 775 23.35 -55.48 -29.35
N ALA A 776 23.04 -54.42 -30.09
CA ALA A 776 22.80 -54.47 -31.53
C ALA A 776 24.06 -54.94 -32.29
N ILE A 777 25.24 -54.42 -31.95
CA ILE A 777 26.53 -54.89 -32.52
C ILE A 777 26.76 -56.38 -32.22
N LEU A 778 26.44 -56.83 -31.00
CA LEU A 778 26.57 -58.25 -30.62
C LEU A 778 25.55 -59.12 -31.35
N LEU A 779 24.29 -58.72 -31.39
CA LEU A 779 23.16 -59.46 -31.98
C LEU A 779 23.28 -59.59 -33.50
N GLU A 780 23.81 -58.56 -34.18
CA GLU A 780 24.04 -58.57 -35.63
C GLU A 780 24.79 -59.84 -36.08
N LYS A 781 25.81 -60.24 -35.32
CA LYS A 781 26.56 -61.48 -35.58
C LYS A 781 25.94 -62.72 -34.96
N ARG A 782 25.47 -62.61 -33.71
CA ARG A 782 24.98 -63.77 -32.94
C ARG A 782 23.71 -64.36 -33.55
N LEU A 783 22.86 -63.53 -34.14
CA LEU A 783 21.64 -63.98 -34.83
C LEU A 783 21.95 -64.70 -36.15
N ARG A 784 23.01 -64.32 -36.88
CA ARG A 784 23.47 -65.00 -38.10
C ARG A 784 24.21 -66.32 -37.82
N GLY A 785 24.80 -66.47 -36.64
CA GLY A 785 25.55 -67.67 -36.27
C GLY A 785 24.68 -68.89 -35.99
N VAL A 786 25.19 -70.07 -36.35
CA VAL A 786 24.54 -71.37 -36.08
C VAL A 786 24.42 -71.66 -34.58
N PRO A 787 23.42 -72.44 -34.13
CA PRO A 787 23.36 -72.89 -32.74
C PRO A 787 24.59 -73.74 -32.42
N LYS A 788 25.17 -73.58 -31.21
CA LYS A 788 26.25 -74.46 -30.77
C LYS A 788 25.71 -75.90 -30.70
N ALA A 789 26.26 -76.80 -31.51
CA ALA A 789 25.91 -78.22 -31.44
C ALA A 789 26.21 -78.74 -30.03
N LYS A 790 25.26 -79.45 -29.42
CA LYS A 790 25.56 -80.25 -28.23
C LYS A 790 26.51 -81.34 -28.71
N LEU A 791 27.78 -81.28 -28.33
CA LEU A 791 28.64 -82.46 -28.42
C LEU A 791 27.93 -83.56 -27.62
N PRO A 792 27.64 -84.73 -28.22
CA PRO A 792 27.34 -85.90 -27.41
C PRO A 792 28.56 -86.15 -26.51
N PHE A 793 28.33 -86.32 -25.21
CA PHE A 793 29.33 -86.85 -24.30
C PHE A 793 29.62 -88.31 -24.66
#